data_AF-A0AAW6E917-F1
#
_entry.id   AF-A0AAW6E917-F1
#
_cell.length_a   1.000
_cell.length_b   1.000
_cell.length_c   1.000
_cell.angle_alpha   90.00
_cell.angle_beta   90.00
_cell.angle_gamma   90.00
#
_symmetry.space_group_name_H-M   'P 1'
#
loop_
_entity.id
_entity.type
_entity.pdbx_description
1 polymer ?
#
loop_
_entity_poly.entity_id
_entity_poly.type
_entity_poly.pdbx_seq_one_letter_code
_entity_poly.pdbx_strand_id
1 'polypeptide(L)'
;MENKLWQSYFGAVWGKVCSIWHNIGGFVMDEKSGEFYADENCRALMGLRENTDYDKFRDIVALNGGGRDLGLPLCIELLDTPSGITAGIVYLSKEYMSKSVFEGLDIIPQSELVRLLDGMTRSSLLALVRFDGAGKLLDSDYCIGEALKAAVAVLPENTVTAFNSDGQFWIYVPRFVGKPEEFADNIRKAVKECCLPDEFGVRSSSNHSLSVTAGISSGFEVPARLMHAAGFALYEAKAKGAGSICCFDPEKYAKQKSDIENIRAFSELLDKNLFTYHFQPIVSASTGEIVAYEALMRTKGNIALNPLQILNCAKNFGRLYDIEKATLKNTLKYLSKHQLDFENRRLYINSISSHALDDKDFYAIVNDYGELLEKVVIEMTEQTEISEDDLDRIRVRLEKNNMSLAIDDYGTGYSNTSNLLRYDPEVVKIDRSLISGIDQNPKAQKIVSKMVEYFHSSGYTALAEGVETSEELKTMIYFGVDLIQGYYVSKPKPVLIHDISENIREEIVAYSIEAGDKDKKVFHAEDNDVIDLAEMYKKRYSDIFLGTGTFTLSGKAEDDHAVPLSVTVGSGVDCVIHLKNAWLTTYGELPNIKLGTGSRVRIVCSGEDHIDGRGIYVPEGSSLELVGSGEFYVRSESKDCYAIGTDSKQPCGRITVAMTGILDITANGDKCVGIGGGGCKDGIVIAGGDIAVNCSGDWCVGIGSIDGDADVTISNCGCRLKLAAGMSVGVGAVKGSADISISDYNMSCELSGNNLTAVGVMSNGTGRICILDGRLNISMKGRTLNCVGTRDGELDCELKNTVFKLYCEGGSVSGVGDKTGKGDVTAQSCQFDVMFLTGDGWWLGSPNGTLSVVDCKKDIKINK
;
A
#
# COMPACT_ATOMS: atom_id res chain seq x y z
N MET A 1 -50.96 -37.75 2.91
CA MET A 1 -49.61 -38.31 2.63
C MET A 1 -49.07 -39.15 3.78
N GLU A 2 -49.80 -39.28 4.91
CA GLU A 2 -49.37 -39.93 6.16
C GLU A 2 -48.89 -41.40 6.06
N ASN A 3 -49.15 -42.12 4.96
CA ASN A 3 -48.98 -43.57 4.91
C ASN A 3 -48.03 -44.08 3.81
N LYS A 4 -47.37 -43.24 2.99
CA LYS A 4 -46.42 -43.74 1.95
C LYS A 4 -44.96 -43.65 2.38
N LEU A 5 -44.53 -42.48 2.87
CA LEU A 5 -43.17 -42.26 3.37
C LEU A 5 -42.89 -43.08 4.65
N TRP A 6 -43.82 -43.09 5.60
CA TRP A 6 -43.70 -43.92 6.80
C TRP A 6 -43.62 -45.42 6.47
N GLN A 7 -44.47 -45.90 5.55
CA GLN A 7 -44.46 -47.30 5.13
C GLN A 7 -43.20 -47.70 4.37
N SER A 8 -42.54 -46.78 3.65
CA SER A 8 -41.30 -47.11 2.93
C SER A 8 -40.09 -47.30 3.84
N TYR A 9 -40.07 -46.65 5.02
CA TYR A 9 -38.94 -46.73 5.95
C TYR A 9 -39.17 -47.68 7.13
N PHE A 10 -40.38 -47.69 7.70
CA PHE A 10 -40.69 -48.48 8.90
C PHE A 10 -41.62 -49.66 8.61
N GLY A 11 -42.52 -49.52 7.62
CA GLY A 11 -43.41 -50.59 7.18
C GLY A 11 -44.39 -51.11 8.24
N ALA A 12 -45.18 -52.14 7.88
CA ALA A 12 -46.23 -52.68 8.76
C ALA A 12 -45.71 -53.45 9.98
N VAL A 13 -44.44 -53.88 9.97
CA VAL A 13 -43.84 -54.67 11.07
C VAL A 13 -43.41 -53.78 12.25
N TRP A 14 -43.12 -52.50 12.00
CA TRP A 14 -42.67 -51.55 13.02
C TRP A 14 -43.64 -51.39 14.19
N GLY A 15 -44.96 -51.34 13.90
CA GLY A 15 -45.97 -51.28 14.96
C GLY A 15 -45.92 -52.48 15.91
N LYS A 16 -45.58 -53.68 15.41
CA LYS A 16 -45.33 -54.86 16.26
C LYS A 16 -44.05 -54.73 17.07
N VAL A 17 -42.98 -54.17 16.51
CA VAL A 17 -41.72 -53.95 17.23
C VAL A 17 -41.92 -52.96 18.38
N CYS A 18 -42.57 -51.82 18.12
CA CYS A 18 -42.87 -50.81 19.14
C CYS A 18 -43.86 -51.29 20.21
N SER A 19 -44.73 -52.27 19.89
CA SER A 19 -45.60 -52.89 20.90
C SER A 19 -44.87 -53.84 21.87
N ILE A 20 -43.70 -54.34 21.47
CA ILE A 20 -42.86 -55.22 22.31
C ILE A 20 -41.83 -54.36 23.06
N TRP A 21 -41.22 -53.37 22.39
CA TRP A 21 -40.19 -52.50 22.93
C TRP A 21 -40.70 -51.04 22.99
N HIS A 22 -41.03 -50.58 24.19
CA HIS A 22 -41.56 -49.22 24.42
C HIS A 22 -40.47 -48.13 24.45
N ASN A 23 -39.20 -48.54 24.47
CA ASN A 23 -38.04 -47.65 24.56
C ASN A 23 -37.43 -47.36 23.18
N ILE A 24 -38.16 -47.62 22.09
CA ILE A 24 -37.76 -47.35 20.71
C ILE A 24 -38.96 -46.75 19.94
N GLY A 25 -38.71 -45.70 19.16
CA GLY A 25 -39.68 -45.02 18.32
C GLY A 25 -39.03 -44.50 17.03
N GLY A 26 -39.83 -44.22 16.00
CA GLY A 26 -39.37 -43.76 14.69
C GLY A 26 -39.99 -42.43 14.27
N PHE A 27 -39.29 -41.72 13.38
CA PHE A 27 -39.80 -40.51 12.73
C PHE A 27 -39.35 -40.38 11.26
N VAL A 28 -40.11 -39.59 10.50
CA VAL A 28 -39.79 -39.14 9.13
C VAL A 28 -40.17 -37.67 8.97
N MET A 29 -39.30 -36.88 8.35
CA MET A 29 -39.47 -35.47 8.01
C MET A 29 -39.35 -35.28 6.50
N ASP A 30 -40.23 -34.49 5.91
CA ASP A 30 -40.13 -34.03 4.52
C ASP A 30 -39.87 -32.52 4.51
N GLU A 31 -38.64 -32.15 4.13
CA GLU A 31 -38.14 -30.77 4.14
C GLU A 31 -38.82 -29.89 3.09
N LYS A 32 -39.41 -30.48 2.05
CA LYS A 32 -40.08 -29.72 0.99
C LYS A 32 -41.51 -29.34 1.35
N SER A 33 -42.21 -30.22 2.06
CA SER A 33 -43.58 -29.96 2.53
C SER A 33 -43.63 -29.28 3.89
N GLY A 34 -42.55 -29.37 4.68
CA GLY A 34 -42.54 -28.87 6.06
C GLY A 34 -43.47 -29.69 6.96
N GLU A 35 -43.65 -30.98 6.65
CA GLU A 35 -44.43 -31.92 7.45
C GLU A 35 -43.51 -32.98 8.08
N PHE A 36 -43.86 -33.44 9.27
CA PHE A 36 -43.20 -34.58 9.92
C PHE A 36 -44.22 -35.57 10.46
N TYR A 37 -43.78 -36.82 10.57
CA TYR A 37 -44.49 -37.87 11.25
C TYR A 37 -43.56 -38.51 12.27
N ALA A 38 -44.05 -38.72 13.48
CA ALA A 38 -43.37 -39.42 14.56
C ALA A 38 -44.38 -40.32 15.26
N ASP A 39 -44.02 -41.58 15.50
CA ASP A 39 -44.90 -42.52 16.23
C ASP A 39 -45.06 -42.13 17.71
N GLU A 40 -46.00 -42.79 18.40
CA GLU A 40 -46.32 -42.48 19.81
C GLU A 40 -45.12 -42.68 20.74
N ASN A 41 -44.29 -43.71 20.50
CA ASN A 41 -43.09 -43.94 21.30
C ASN A 41 -42.05 -42.84 21.05
N CYS A 42 -41.82 -42.44 19.80
CA CYS A 42 -40.92 -41.34 19.44
C CYS A 42 -41.39 -40.02 20.07
N ARG A 43 -42.70 -39.74 19.98
CA ARG A 43 -43.31 -38.56 20.60
C ARG A 43 -43.13 -38.57 22.12
N ALA A 44 -43.32 -39.72 22.77
CA ALA A 44 -43.14 -39.87 24.21
C ALA A 44 -41.67 -39.75 24.63
N LEU A 45 -40.75 -40.40 23.91
CA LEU A 45 -39.32 -40.41 24.19
C LEU A 45 -38.68 -39.03 24.00
N MET A 46 -39.17 -38.26 23.02
CA MET A 46 -38.68 -36.91 22.73
C MET A 46 -39.49 -35.79 23.43
N GLY A 47 -40.56 -36.13 24.16
CA GLY A 47 -41.40 -35.16 24.86
C GLY A 47 -42.18 -34.20 23.95
N LEU A 48 -42.61 -34.67 22.77
CA LEU A 48 -43.34 -33.84 21.81
C LEU A 48 -44.78 -33.58 22.28
N ARG A 49 -45.24 -32.33 22.19
CA ARG A 49 -46.65 -31.95 22.44
C ARG A 49 -47.51 -32.29 21.20
N GLU A 50 -48.83 -32.41 21.37
CA GLU A 50 -49.75 -32.60 20.23
C GLU A 50 -49.62 -31.49 19.15
N ASN A 51 -49.17 -30.30 19.57
CA ASN A 51 -49.07 -29.11 18.74
C ASN A 51 -47.63 -28.80 18.28
N THR A 52 -46.70 -29.77 18.38
CA THR A 52 -45.32 -29.55 17.90
C THR A 52 -45.35 -29.32 16.39
N ASP A 53 -44.78 -28.20 15.95
CA ASP A 53 -44.63 -27.86 14.54
C ASP A 53 -43.32 -28.44 13.97
N TYR A 54 -43.23 -28.41 12.63
CA TYR A 54 -42.11 -28.98 11.89
C TYR A 54 -40.75 -28.37 12.26
N ASP A 55 -40.68 -27.04 12.37
CA ASP A 55 -39.41 -26.36 12.68
C ASP A 55 -38.90 -26.73 14.07
N LYS A 56 -39.78 -26.79 15.08
CA LYS A 56 -39.41 -27.27 16.42
C LYS A 56 -38.93 -28.70 16.41
N PHE A 57 -39.59 -29.58 15.65
CA PHE A 57 -39.19 -30.97 15.56
C PHE A 57 -37.84 -31.13 14.85
N ARG A 58 -37.61 -30.41 13.75
CA ARG A 58 -36.33 -30.37 13.03
C ARG A 58 -35.20 -29.92 13.95
N ASP A 59 -35.41 -28.88 14.74
CA ASP A 59 -34.40 -28.35 15.66
C ASP A 59 -34.05 -29.38 16.75
N ILE A 60 -35.04 -30.10 17.29
CA ILE A 60 -34.84 -31.19 18.27
C ILE A 60 -34.01 -32.33 17.67
N VAL A 61 -34.31 -32.73 16.43
CA VAL A 61 -33.56 -33.78 15.72
C VAL A 61 -32.13 -33.31 15.41
N ALA A 62 -31.93 -32.05 14.99
CA ALA A 62 -30.62 -31.49 14.70
C ALA A 62 -29.72 -31.36 15.95
N LEU A 63 -30.33 -31.13 17.12
CA LEU A 63 -29.62 -31.04 18.41
C LEU A 63 -29.12 -32.41 18.91
N ASN A 64 -29.83 -33.49 18.60
CA ASN A 64 -29.59 -34.83 19.15
C ASN A 64 -29.15 -35.87 18.09
N GLY A 65 -29.17 -35.53 16.80
CA GLY A 65 -28.82 -36.40 15.68
C GLY A 65 -27.32 -36.38 15.35
N GLY A 66 -26.79 -37.54 14.97
CA GLY A 66 -25.41 -37.67 14.44
C GLY A 66 -24.47 -38.59 15.22
N GLY A 67 -24.98 -39.56 15.99
CA GLY A 67 -24.17 -40.62 16.59
C GLY A 67 -23.14 -40.17 17.64
N ARG A 68 -23.24 -38.93 18.14
CA ARG A 68 -22.44 -38.46 19.27
C ARG A 68 -23.07 -38.97 20.56
N ASP A 69 -22.34 -39.77 21.33
CA ASP A 69 -22.71 -40.08 22.70
C ASP A 69 -22.53 -38.82 23.56
N LEU A 70 -23.63 -38.09 23.75
CA LEU A 70 -23.70 -36.87 24.55
C LEU A 70 -23.91 -37.17 26.05
N GLY A 71 -23.88 -38.45 26.47
CA GLY A 71 -24.20 -38.86 27.85
C GLY A 71 -25.67 -38.64 28.22
N LEU A 72 -26.55 -38.56 27.22
CA LEU A 72 -28.00 -38.53 27.35
C LEU A 72 -28.53 -39.95 27.09
N PRO A 73 -29.56 -40.42 27.81
CA PRO A 73 -30.11 -41.76 27.63
C PRO A 73 -30.77 -41.91 26.24
N LEU A 74 -31.17 -40.81 25.62
CA LEU A 74 -31.87 -40.75 24.34
C LEU A 74 -30.89 -40.71 23.17
N CYS A 75 -30.85 -41.77 22.37
CA CYS A 75 -30.05 -41.88 21.16
C CYS A 75 -30.93 -41.65 19.92
N ILE A 76 -30.43 -40.89 18.94
CA ILE A 76 -31.05 -40.75 17.62
C ILE A 76 -30.10 -41.31 16.55
N GLU A 77 -30.56 -42.33 15.84
CA GLU A 77 -29.86 -42.93 14.71
C GLU A 77 -30.58 -42.54 13.41
N LEU A 78 -29.90 -41.77 12.56
CA LEU A 78 -30.45 -41.31 11.27
C LEU A 78 -30.30 -42.42 10.22
N LEU A 79 -31.36 -42.61 9.42
CA LEU A 79 -31.38 -43.54 8.30
C LEU A 79 -30.86 -42.85 7.03
N ASP A 80 -30.20 -43.62 6.17
CA ASP A 80 -29.80 -43.15 4.85
C ASP A 80 -31.04 -42.79 4.01
N THR A 81 -31.15 -41.51 3.66
CA THR A 81 -32.34 -40.93 3.04
C THR A 81 -31.97 -40.02 1.86
N PRO A 82 -32.82 -39.93 0.80
CA PRO A 82 -32.60 -39.00 -0.31
C PRO A 82 -32.68 -37.54 0.12
N SER A 83 -32.07 -36.64 -0.66
CA SER A 83 -32.07 -35.20 -0.39
C SER A 83 -33.49 -34.61 -0.26
N GLY A 84 -33.74 -33.98 0.88
CA GLY A 84 -35.03 -33.39 1.26
C GLY A 84 -35.92 -34.29 2.12
N ILE A 85 -35.48 -35.49 2.48
CA ILE A 85 -36.16 -36.36 3.46
C ILE A 85 -35.16 -36.67 4.58
N THR A 86 -35.61 -36.63 5.83
CA THR A 86 -34.83 -37.08 6.99
C THR A 86 -35.63 -38.12 7.77
N ALA A 87 -35.09 -39.31 8.00
CA ALA A 87 -35.74 -40.35 8.82
C ALA A 87 -34.78 -40.88 9.87
N GLY A 88 -35.30 -41.33 11.02
CA GLY A 88 -34.45 -41.83 12.10
C GLY A 88 -35.19 -42.63 13.17
N ILE A 89 -34.41 -43.39 13.94
CA ILE A 89 -34.86 -44.17 15.10
C ILE A 89 -34.39 -43.46 16.37
N VAL A 90 -35.28 -43.37 17.35
CA VAL A 90 -35.04 -42.83 18.68
C VAL A 90 -35.14 -43.96 19.69
N TYR A 91 -34.12 -44.17 20.52
CA TYR A 91 -34.14 -45.21 21.54
C TYR A 91 -33.40 -44.82 22.82
N LEU A 92 -33.70 -45.51 23.92
CA LEU A 92 -32.96 -45.34 25.18
C LEU A 92 -31.84 -46.38 25.31
N SER A 93 -30.60 -45.97 25.62
CA SER A 93 -29.52 -46.92 25.95
C SER A 93 -29.82 -47.62 27.28
N LYS A 94 -29.68 -48.95 27.33
CA LYS A 94 -30.06 -49.74 28.51
C LYS A 94 -28.97 -49.70 29.58
N GLU A 95 -29.36 -49.44 30.84
CA GLU A 95 -28.94 -50.25 31.99
C GLU A 95 -29.92 -50.15 33.17
N TYR A 96 -30.00 -51.23 33.93
CA TYR A 96 -31.04 -51.54 34.93
C TYR A 96 -30.41 -51.38 36.33
N MET A 97 -30.69 -50.28 37.04
CA MET A 97 -30.32 -50.19 38.46
C MET A 97 -31.34 -50.98 39.29
N SER A 98 -30.86 -51.80 40.23
CA SER A 98 -31.72 -52.59 41.12
C SER A 98 -32.67 -51.70 41.93
N LYS A 99 -33.98 -52.05 41.96
CA LYS A 99 -34.99 -51.35 42.79
C LYS A 99 -34.63 -51.30 44.29
N SER A 100 -33.74 -52.18 44.77
CA SER A 100 -33.27 -52.19 46.17
C SER A 100 -32.30 -51.05 46.52
N VAL A 101 -31.78 -50.31 45.52
CA VAL A 101 -30.76 -49.27 45.70
C VAL A 101 -31.35 -47.94 46.18
N PHE A 102 -32.66 -47.72 45.97
CA PHE A 102 -33.33 -46.44 46.20
C PHE A 102 -34.33 -46.46 47.36
N GLU A 103 -34.25 -47.44 48.28
CA GLU A 103 -35.10 -47.47 49.47
C GLU A 103 -34.93 -46.17 50.29
N GLY A 104 -35.99 -45.36 50.34
CA GLY A 104 -36.06 -44.11 51.09
C GLY A 104 -35.80 -42.82 50.31
N LEU A 105 -35.66 -42.85 48.98
CA LEU A 105 -35.58 -41.63 48.14
C LEU A 105 -36.53 -41.71 46.94
N ASP A 106 -37.43 -40.74 46.78
CA ASP A 106 -38.38 -40.67 45.66
C ASP A 106 -37.65 -40.20 44.39
N ILE A 107 -37.10 -41.17 43.64
CA ILE A 107 -36.46 -40.90 42.34
C ILE A 107 -37.48 -41.12 41.22
N ILE A 108 -37.77 -40.04 40.50
CA ILE A 108 -38.70 -40.06 39.37
C ILE A 108 -37.97 -40.39 38.05
N PRO A 109 -38.66 -40.89 37.03
CA PRO A 109 -38.13 -40.95 35.67
C PRO A 109 -37.82 -39.56 35.12
N GLN A 110 -36.80 -39.45 34.27
CA GLN A 110 -36.49 -38.18 33.58
C GLN A 110 -37.70 -37.59 32.83
N SER A 111 -38.57 -38.43 32.24
CA SER A 111 -39.79 -37.97 31.57
C SER A 111 -40.76 -37.25 32.50
N GLU A 112 -40.78 -37.61 33.78
CA GLU A 112 -41.57 -36.93 34.81
C GLU A 112 -40.90 -35.65 35.28
N LEU A 113 -39.56 -35.63 35.37
CA LEU A 113 -38.81 -34.39 35.61
C LEU A 113 -39.09 -33.33 34.55
N VAL A 114 -39.11 -33.71 33.26
CA VAL A 114 -39.43 -32.76 32.17
C VAL A 114 -40.81 -32.12 32.37
N ARG A 115 -41.81 -32.88 32.85
CA ARG A 115 -43.13 -32.34 33.17
C ARG A 115 -43.11 -31.38 34.36
N LEU A 116 -42.27 -31.63 35.36
CA LEU A 116 -42.10 -30.73 36.51
C LEU A 116 -41.35 -29.45 36.14
N LEU A 117 -40.44 -29.52 35.17
CA LEU A 117 -39.75 -28.37 34.63
C LEU A 117 -40.69 -27.44 33.85
N ASP A 118 -41.84 -27.88 33.36
CA ASP A 118 -42.84 -26.97 32.75
C ASP A 118 -43.32 -25.87 33.72
N GLY A 119 -43.21 -26.09 35.05
CA GLY A 119 -43.51 -25.12 36.09
C GLY A 119 -42.31 -24.32 36.60
N MET A 120 -41.17 -24.38 35.92
CA MET A 120 -39.93 -23.73 36.35
C MET A 120 -40.01 -22.20 36.31
N THR A 121 -39.15 -21.56 37.09
CA THR A 121 -38.98 -20.10 37.16
C THR A 121 -37.50 -19.77 37.01
N ARG A 122 -37.14 -18.48 36.87
CA ARG A 122 -35.72 -18.08 36.89
C ARG A 122 -34.99 -18.43 38.19
N SER A 123 -35.72 -18.60 39.29
CA SER A 123 -35.18 -19.06 40.57
C SER A 123 -35.00 -20.58 40.65
N SER A 124 -35.35 -21.32 39.61
CA SER A 124 -35.15 -22.77 39.59
C SER A 124 -33.69 -23.12 39.28
N LEU A 125 -33.17 -24.14 39.96
CA LEU A 125 -31.82 -24.66 39.77
C LEU A 125 -31.91 -26.13 39.36
N LEU A 126 -31.09 -26.51 38.39
CA LEU A 126 -30.95 -27.88 37.94
C LEU A 126 -29.47 -28.27 37.91
N ALA A 127 -29.16 -29.39 38.54
CA ALA A 127 -27.84 -29.99 38.49
C ALA A 127 -27.91 -31.40 37.87
N LEU A 128 -26.93 -31.71 37.02
CA LEU A 128 -26.66 -33.07 36.57
C LEU A 128 -25.43 -33.57 37.32
N VAL A 129 -25.59 -34.62 38.13
CA VAL A 129 -24.56 -35.13 39.03
C VAL A 129 -24.15 -36.56 38.69
N ARG A 130 -22.88 -36.89 38.90
CA ARG A 130 -22.32 -38.24 38.87
C ARG A 130 -21.46 -38.44 40.12
N PHE A 131 -21.42 -39.67 40.62
CA PHE A 131 -20.54 -40.06 41.70
C PHE A 131 -19.34 -40.86 41.17
N ASP A 132 -18.14 -40.35 41.38
CA ASP A 132 -16.89 -40.97 40.93
C ASP A 132 -16.23 -41.74 42.08
N GLY A 133 -15.54 -42.84 41.74
CA GLY A 133 -14.85 -43.69 42.72
C GLY A 133 -15.69 -44.85 43.28
N ALA A 134 -16.98 -44.93 42.93
CA ALA A 134 -17.90 -45.97 43.39
C ALA A 134 -17.50 -47.39 42.97
N GLY A 135 -16.92 -47.57 41.78
CA GLY A 135 -16.49 -48.88 41.28
C GLY A 135 -15.34 -49.54 42.04
N LYS A 136 -14.76 -48.85 43.04
CA LYS A 136 -13.74 -49.39 43.95
C LYS A 136 -14.31 -49.87 45.28
N LEU A 137 -15.63 -49.78 45.47
CA LEU A 137 -16.33 -50.16 46.70
C LEU A 137 -17.08 -51.49 46.49
N LEU A 138 -17.29 -52.23 47.58
CA LEU A 138 -17.86 -53.59 47.56
C LEU A 138 -19.32 -53.66 47.10
N ASP A 139 -20.06 -52.56 47.16
CA ASP A 139 -21.42 -52.40 46.63
C ASP A 139 -21.57 -51.00 46.01
N SER A 140 -21.15 -50.87 44.75
CA SER A 140 -21.08 -49.58 44.04
C SER A 140 -22.44 -48.87 43.99
N ASP A 141 -23.50 -49.62 43.75
CA ASP A 141 -24.85 -49.07 43.57
C ASP A 141 -25.42 -48.59 44.90
N TYR A 142 -25.26 -49.37 45.97
CA TYR A 142 -25.64 -48.95 47.31
C TYR A 142 -24.88 -47.69 47.76
N CYS A 143 -23.55 -47.64 47.51
CA CYS A 143 -22.74 -46.47 47.85
C CYS A 143 -23.12 -45.22 47.07
N ILE A 144 -23.48 -45.35 45.78
CA ILE A 144 -24.03 -44.26 44.96
C ILE A 144 -25.38 -43.80 45.53
N GLY A 145 -26.24 -44.76 45.92
CA GLY A 145 -27.52 -44.49 46.57
C GLY A 145 -27.35 -43.63 47.83
N GLU A 146 -26.54 -44.07 48.80
CA GLU A 146 -26.31 -43.35 50.06
C GLU A 146 -25.66 -41.96 49.86
N ALA A 147 -24.74 -41.83 48.90
CA ALA A 147 -24.14 -40.55 48.56
C ALA A 147 -25.14 -39.58 47.93
N LEU A 148 -26.06 -40.10 47.10
CA LEU A 148 -27.18 -39.32 46.57
C LEU A 148 -28.14 -38.91 47.69
N LYS A 149 -28.43 -39.79 48.66
CA LYS A 149 -29.24 -39.41 49.84
C LYS A 149 -28.57 -38.30 50.64
N ALA A 150 -27.26 -38.40 50.89
CA ALA A 150 -26.51 -37.37 51.59
C ALA A 150 -26.52 -36.04 50.83
N ALA A 151 -26.32 -36.08 49.51
CA ALA A 151 -26.38 -34.91 48.65
C ALA A 151 -27.76 -34.23 48.66
N VAL A 152 -28.85 -35.00 48.69
CA VAL A 152 -30.23 -34.46 48.70
C VAL A 152 -30.66 -33.99 50.10
N ALA A 153 -30.18 -34.64 51.17
CA ALA A 153 -30.54 -34.30 52.54
C ALA A 153 -30.10 -32.90 52.99
N VAL A 154 -29.09 -32.32 52.33
CA VAL A 154 -28.60 -30.95 52.58
C VAL A 154 -29.30 -29.89 51.71
N LEU A 155 -30.26 -30.29 50.88
CA LEU A 155 -30.99 -29.42 49.95
C LEU A 155 -32.41 -29.10 50.46
N PRO A 156 -33.07 -28.08 49.90
CA PRO A 156 -34.43 -27.71 50.31
C PRO A 156 -35.45 -28.86 50.18
N GLU A 157 -36.47 -28.90 51.04
CA GLU A 157 -37.48 -29.98 51.10
C GLU A 157 -38.24 -30.22 49.78
N ASN A 158 -38.31 -29.23 48.89
CA ASN A 158 -38.96 -29.34 47.58
C ASN A 158 -38.03 -29.84 46.47
N THR A 159 -36.86 -30.39 46.82
CA THR A 159 -35.92 -30.95 45.85
C THR A 159 -36.48 -32.22 45.22
N VAL A 160 -36.37 -32.30 43.90
CA VAL A 160 -36.78 -33.46 43.11
C VAL A 160 -35.53 -34.11 42.55
N THR A 161 -35.44 -35.43 42.67
CA THR A 161 -34.35 -36.22 42.09
C THR A 161 -34.89 -37.09 40.98
N ALA A 162 -34.22 -37.09 39.83
CA ALA A 162 -34.59 -37.95 38.70
C ALA A 162 -33.38 -38.72 38.19
N PHE A 163 -33.62 -39.95 37.74
CA PHE A 163 -32.56 -40.77 37.16
C PHE A 163 -32.20 -40.30 35.75
N ASN A 164 -30.90 -40.24 35.44
CA ASN A 164 -30.33 -40.08 34.10
C ASN A 164 -29.48 -41.33 33.74
N SER A 165 -28.98 -41.46 32.52
CA SER A 165 -28.11 -42.61 32.13
C SER A 165 -26.77 -42.63 32.85
N ASP A 166 -26.11 -43.79 32.84
CA ASP A 166 -24.70 -44.01 33.25
C ASP A 166 -24.36 -43.59 34.69
N GLY A 167 -25.27 -43.87 35.63
CA GLY A 167 -25.09 -43.52 37.04
C GLY A 167 -25.12 -42.01 37.30
N GLN A 168 -25.75 -41.26 36.40
CA GLN A 168 -25.98 -39.82 36.56
C GLN A 168 -27.40 -39.56 37.09
N PHE A 169 -27.55 -38.47 37.82
CA PHE A 169 -28.82 -38.08 38.41
C PHE A 169 -29.08 -36.60 38.21
N TRP A 170 -30.32 -36.26 37.90
CA TRP A 170 -30.80 -34.90 37.94
C TRP A 170 -31.22 -34.54 39.36
N ILE A 171 -30.77 -33.38 39.83
CA ILE A 171 -31.23 -32.76 41.08
C ILE A 171 -31.86 -31.42 40.70
N TYR A 172 -33.17 -31.32 40.88
CA TYR A 172 -33.96 -30.15 40.55
C TYR A 172 -34.48 -29.48 41.82
N VAL A 173 -34.20 -28.19 41.97
CA VAL A 173 -34.72 -27.36 43.04
C VAL A 173 -35.66 -26.32 42.42
N PRO A 174 -37.00 -26.46 42.59
CA PRO A 174 -37.98 -25.59 41.93
C PRO A 174 -37.83 -24.10 42.30
N ARG A 175 -37.44 -23.80 43.53
CA ARG A 175 -37.13 -22.45 44.01
C ARG A 175 -35.89 -22.48 44.87
N PHE A 176 -34.76 -22.15 44.27
CA PHE A 176 -33.48 -22.05 44.94
C PHE A 176 -33.21 -20.58 45.33
N VAL A 177 -32.85 -20.38 46.60
CA VAL A 177 -32.49 -19.06 47.15
C VAL A 177 -31.06 -19.17 47.67
N GLY A 178 -30.10 -18.65 46.90
CA GLY A 178 -28.67 -18.75 47.20
C GLY A 178 -27.83 -18.65 45.93
N LYS A 179 -26.52 -18.79 46.07
CA LYS A 179 -25.60 -18.85 44.92
C LYS A 179 -25.40 -20.30 44.45
N PRO A 180 -25.34 -20.59 43.13
CA PRO A 180 -25.03 -21.94 42.63
C PRO A 180 -23.75 -22.55 43.20
N GLU A 181 -22.77 -21.73 43.58
CA GLU A 181 -21.54 -22.16 44.25
C GLU A 181 -21.80 -22.70 45.66
N GLU A 182 -22.74 -22.12 46.40
CA GLU A 182 -23.14 -22.61 47.72
C GLU A 182 -23.83 -23.97 47.61
N PHE A 183 -24.67 -24.16 46.57
CA PHE A 183 -25.24 -25.46 46.23
C PHE A 183 -24.15 -26.51 45.93
N ALA A 184 -23.15 -26.12 45.13
CA ALA A 184 -22.01 -26.98 44.81
C ALA A 184 -21.23 -27.43 46.05
N ASP A 185 -20.91 -26.49 46.94
CA ASP A 185 -20.13 -26.77 48.15
C ASP A 185 -20.91 -27.63 49.15
N ASN A 186 -22.21 -27.40 49.31
CA ASN A 186 -23.07 -28.20 50.18
C ASN A 186 -23.12 -29.66 49.72
N ILE A 187 -23.36 -29.91 48.43
CA ILE A 187 -23.37 -31.27 47.89
C ILE A 187 -21.99 -31.93 47.98
N ARG A 188 -20.92 -31.19 47.65
CA ARG A 188 -19.55 -31.73 47.76
C ARG A 188 -19.23 -32.15 49.19
N LYS A 189 -19.58 -31.32 50.17
CA LYS A 189 -19.35 -31.60 51.59
C LYS A 189 -20.18 -32.78 52.06
N ALA A 190 -21.46 -32.82 51.72
CA ALA A 190 -22.38 -33.89 52.11
C ALA A 190 -21.92 -35.27 51.59
N VAL A 191 -21.47 -35.33 50.33
CA VAL A 191 -20.95 -36.57 49.73
C VAL A 191 -19.64 -36.98 50.39
N LYS A 192 -18.76 -36.03 50.72
CA LYS A 192 -17.48 -36.32 51.39
C LYS A 192 -17.65 -36.81 52.83
N GLU A 193 -18.68 -36.34 53.53
CA GLU A 193 -18.96 -36.65 54.94
C GLU A 193 -19.94 -37.83 55.11
N CYS A 194 -20.42 -38.43 54.01
CA CYS A 194 -21.41 -39.50 54.07
C CYS A 194 -20.83 -40.79 54.69
N CYS A 195 -21.63 -41.45 55.53
CA CYS A 195 -21.22 -42.68 56.19
C CYS A 195 -21.46 -43.87 55.25
N LEU A 196 -20.41 -44.35 54.60
CA LEU A 196 -20.47 -45.55 53.76
C LEU A 196 -20.03 -46.79 54.57
N PRO A 197 -20.56 -47.98 54.26
CA PRO A 197 -20.04 -49.23 54.81
C PRO A 197 -18.65 -49.51 54.23
N ASP A 198 -17.70 -49.85 55.10
CA ASP A 198 -16.38 -50.34 54.69
C ASP A 198 -16.42 -51.82 54.29
N GLU A 199 -15.25 -52.39 53.98
CA GLU A 199 -15.11 -53.80 53.56
C GLU A 199 -15.53 -54.83 54.63
N PHE A 200 -15.78 -54.39 55.86
CA PHE A 200 -16.25 -55.19 56.99
C PHE A 200 -17.70 -54.86 57.41
N GLY A 201 -18.39 -53.99 56.65
CA GLY A 201 -19.76 -53.55 56.93
C GLY A 201 -19.88 -52.51 58.06
N VAL A 202 -18.77 -51.94 58.52
CA VAL A 202 -18.75 -50.89 59.54
C VAL A 202 -18.96 -49.54 58.86
N ARG A 203 -19.93 -48.76 59.37
CA ARG A 203 -20.22 -47.42 58.85
C ARG A 203 -19.20 -46.43 59.40
N SER A 204 -18.40 -45.82 58.52
CA SER A 204 -17.44 -44.78 58.89
C SER A 204 -17.44 -43.65 57.87
N SER A 205 -17.31 -42.41 58.35
CA SER A 205 -17.20 -41.20 57.52
C SER A 205 -15.76 -40.91 57.07
N SER A 206 -14.76 -41.63 57.58
CA SER A 206 -13.37 -41.18 57.52
C SER A 206 -12.47 -41.82 56.45
N ASN A 207 -12.98 -42.63 55.51
CA ASN A 207 -12.08 -43.38 54.60
C ASN A 207 -12.64 -43.80 53.22
N HIS A 208 -13.57 -43.08 52.61
CA HIS A 208 -14.03 -43.40 51.25
C HIS A 208 -13.47 -42.45 50.18
N SER A 209 -13.20 -42.97 48.97
CA SER A 209 -12.71 -42.19 47.83
C SER A 209 -13.82 -41.62 46.94
N LEU A 210 -15.07 -41.77 47.36
CA LEU A 210 -16.23 -41.27 46.61
C LEU A 210 -16.21 -39.74 46.53
N SER A 211 -16.43 -39.22 45.33
CA SER A 211 -16.56 -37.79 45.06
C SER A 211 -17.73 -37.54 44.12
N VAL A 212 -18.19 -36.29 44.04
CA VAL A 212 -19.30 -35.90 43.17
C VAL A 212 -18.79 -34.95 42.11
N THR A 213 -19.01 -35.32 40.85
CA THR A 213 -18.80 -34.44 39.69
C THR A 213 -20.16 -33.93 39.23
N ALA A 214 -20.31 -32.61 39.12
CA ALA A 214 -21.62 -32.01 38.83
C ALA A 214 -21.54 -30.82 37.87
N GLY A 215 -22.57 -30.70 37.02
CA GLY A 215 -22.85 -29.53 36.22
C GLY A 215 -24.11 -28.83 36.71
N ILE A 216 -24.02 -27.56 37.09
CA ILE A 216 -25.12 -26.79 37.68
C ILE A 216 -25.56 -25.71 36.71
N SER A 217 -26.88 -25.51 36.58
CA SER A 217 -27.47 -24.42 35.81
C SER A 217 -28.65 -23.80 36.56
N SER A 218 -28.87 -22.50 36.34
CA SER A 218 -30.00 -21.75 36.90
C SER A 218 -30.30 -20.54 36.00
N GLY A 219 -31.42 -19.84 36.24
CA GLY A 219 -31.72 -18.58 35.55
C GLY A 219 -32.32 -18.71 34.15
N PHE A 220 -32.69 -19.91 33.72
CA PHE A 220 -33.38 -20.16 32.45
C PHE A 220 -34.90 -20.17 32.63
N GLU A 221 -35.64 -19.98 31.53
CA GLU A 221 -37.11 -20.06 31.48
C GLU A 221 -37.62 -21.21 30.58
N VAL A 222 -36.70 -21.92 29.93
CA VAL A 222 -37.00 -23.02 29.00
C VAL A 222 -36.36 -24.30 29.53
N PRO A 223 -37.13 -25.38 29.79
CA PRO A 223 -36.63 -26.64 30.32
C PRO A 223 -35.45 -27.21 29.54
N ALA A 224 -35.56 -27.25 28.21
CA ALA A 224 -34.49 -27.76 27.34
C ALA A 224 -33.18 -26.97 27.48
N ARG A 225 -33.25 -25.64 27.64
CA ARG A 225 -32.05 -24.79 27.83
C ARG A 225 -31.42 -25.00 29.19
N LEU A 226 -32.23 -25.19 30.24
CA LEU A 226 -31.76 -25.49 31.59
C LEU A 226 -31.04 -26.84 31.63
N MET A 227 -31.66 -27.88 31.08
CA MET A 227 -31.06 -29.23 31.00
C MET A 227 -29.77 -29.22 30.16
N HIS A 228 -29.76 -28.55 29.02
CA HIS A 228 -28.57 -28.42 28.18
C HIS A 228 -27.44 -27.67 28.88
N ALA A 229 -27.75 -26.57 29.59
CA ALA A 229 -26.78 -25.81 30.36
C ALA A 229 -26.13 -26.64 31.48
N ALA A 230 -26.94 -27.41 32.23
CA ALA A 230 -26.42 -28.34 33.24
C ALA A 230 -25.56 -29.45 32.62
N GLY A 231 -25.97 -30.00 31.47
CA GLY A 231 -25.19 -30.99 30.73
C GLY A 231 -23.83 -30.45 30.26
N PHE A 232 -23.79 -29.24 29.70
CA PHE A 232 -22.55 -28.57 29.31
C PHE A 232 -21.63 -28.32 30.51
N ALA A 233 -22.18 -27.82 31.61
CA ALA A 233 -21.41 -27.61 32.84
C ALA A 233 -20.85 -28.93 33.40
N LEU A 234 -21.57 -30.06 33.24
CA LEU A 234 -21.07 -31.36 33.64
C LEU A 234 -19.92 -31.83 32.74
N TYR A 235 -20.01 -31.57 31.43
CA TYR A 235 -18.91 -31.83 30.51
C TYR A 235 -17.65 -31.04 30.90
N GLU A 236 -17.77 -29.76 31.23
CA GLU A 236 -16.66 -28.95 31.74
C GLU A 236 -16.09 -29.51 33.06
N ALA A 237 -16.97 -29.97 33.96
CA ALA A 237 -16.56 -30.59 35.20
C ALA A 237 -15.78 -31.89 34.97
N LYS A 238 -16.24 -32.75 34.04
CA LYS A 238 -15.53 -33.97 33.64
C LYS A 238 -14.14 -33.65 33.06
N ALA A 239 -14.03 -32.61 32.24
CA ALA A 239 -12.74 -32.20 31.66
C ALA A 239 -11.73 -31.69 32.70
N LYS A 240 -12.20 -31.10 33.82
CA LYS A 240 -11.33 -30.71 34.96
C LYS A 240 -10.89 -31.88 35.83
N GLY A 241 -11.55 -33.03 35.72
CA GLY A 241 -11.26 -34.24 36.48
C GLY A 241 -12.31 -34.57 37.54
N ALA A 242 -12.27 -35.80 38.04
CA ALA A 242 -13.23 -36.34 39.01
C ALA A 242 -13.32 -35.50 40.30
N GLY A 243 -14.54 -35.33 40.83
CA GLY A 243 -14.85 -34.50 42.00
C GLY A 243 -15.01 -33.00 41.71
N SER A 244 -14.92 -32.60 40.43
CA SER A 244 -15.09 -31.21 40.02
C SER A 244 -16.58 -30.85 39.91
N ILE A 245 -16.93 -29.63 40.30
CA ILE A 245 -18.28 -29.10 40.08
C ILE A 245 -18.15 -27.79 39.31
N CYS A 246 -18.87 -27.65 38.20
CA CYS A 246 -18.91 -26.43 37.41
C CYS A 246 -20.33 -25.87 37.34
N CYS A 247 -20.42 -24.55 37.42
CA CYS A 247 -21.65 -23.80 37.14
C CYS A 247 -21.62 -23.37 35.68
N PHE A 248 -22.77 -23.42 35.00
CA PHE A 248 -22.90 -22.98 33.61
C PHE A 248 -22.51 -21.52 33.48
N ASP A 249 -21.60 -21.25 32.54
CA ASP A 249 -21.09 -19.93 32.23
C ASP A 249 -21.42 -19.62 30.75
N PRO A 250 -22.33 -18.67 30.48
CA PRO A 250 -22.74 -18.32 29.12
C PRO A 250 -21.58 -17.88 28.22
N GLU A 251 -20.55 -17.21 28.77
CA GLU A 251 -19.40 -16.73 27.99
C GLU A 251 -18.50 -17.89 27.56
N LYS A 252 -18.26 -18.85 28.46
CA LYS A 252 -17.50 -20.07 28.13
C LYS A 252 -18.23 -20.96 27.13
N TYR A 253 -19.55 -21.07 27.26
CA TYR A 253 -20.37 -21.79 26.29
C TYR A 253 -20.33 -21.14 24.90
N ALA A 254 -20.47 -19.82 24.82
CA ALA A 254 -20.37 -19.08 23.56
C ALA A 254 -18.98 -19.26 22.91
N LYS A 255 -17.91 -19.23 23.71
CA LYS A 255 -16.55 -19.47 23.24
C LYS A 255 -16.36 -20.88 22.68
N GLN A 256 -16.74 -21.92 23.42
CA GLN A 256 -16.60 -23.30 22.95
C GLN A 256 -17.46 -23.60 21.72
N LYS A 257 -18.67 -23.02 21.64
CA LYS A 257 -19.52 -23.11 20.45
C LYS A 257 -18.84 -22.46 19.24
N SER A 258 -18.29 -21.26 19.42
CA SER A 258 -17.53 -20.57 18.38
C SER A 258 -16.30 -21.38 17.95
N ASP A 259 -15.58 -22.00 18.88
CA ASP A 259 -14.42 -22.83 18.57
C ASP A 259 -14.82 -24.06 17.71
N ILE A 260 -15.91 -24.75 18.04
CA ILE A 260 -16.41 -25.89 17.25
C ILE A 260 -16.87 -25.47 15.85
N GLU A 261 -17.55 -24.33 15.74
CA GLU A 261 -17.97 -23.75 14.46
C GLU A 261 -16.74 -23.37 13.62
N ASN A 262 -15.72 -22.77 14.24
CA ASN A 262 -14.45 -22.43 13.58
C ASN A 262 -13.71 -23.69 13.10
N ILE A 263 -13.71 -24.77 13.87
CA ILE A 263 -13.09 -26.06 13.48
C ILE A 263 -13.78 -26.64 12.24
N ARG A 264 -15.12 -26.70 12.24
CA ARG A 264 -15.87 -27.19 11.08
C ARG A 264 -15.63 -26.33 9.84
N ALA A 265 -15.65 -25.01 10.01
CA ALA A 265 -15.38 -24.06 8.95
C ALA A 265 -13.94 -24.18 8.42
N PHE A 266 -12.96 -24.44 9.30
CA PHE A 266 -11.56 -24.65 8.94
C PHE A 266 -11.37 -25.96 8.17
N SER A 267 -11.96 -27.07 8.63
CA SER A 267 -11.93 -28.34 7.88
C SER A 267 -12.54 -28.20 6.50
N GLU A 268 -13.70 -27.54 6.38
CA GLU A 268 -14.33 -27.28 5.09
C GLU A 268 -13.46 -26.40 4.18
N LEU A 269 -12.90 -25.31 4.72
CA LEU A 269 -12.00 -24.40 4.00
C LEU A 269 -10.82 -25.16 3.38
N LEU A 270 -10.18 -26.01 4.18
CA LEU A 270 -8.98 -26.74 3.80
C LEU A 270 -9.29 -27.87 2.80
N ASP A 271 -10.26 -28.73 3.12
CA ASP A 271 -10.58 -29.92 2.32
C ASP A 271 -11.16 -29.56 0.95
N LYS A 272 -11.91 -28.44 0.86
CA LYS A 272 -12.44 -27.93 -0.42
C LYS A 272 -11.56 -26.87 -1.08
N ASN A 273 -10.40 -26.55 -0.52
CA ASN A 273 -9.48 -25.52 -1.01
C ASN A 273 -10.20 -24.18 -1.30
N LEU A 274 -11.01 -23.69 -0.35
CA LEU A 274 -11.83 -22.47 -0.49
C LEU A 274 -11.04 -21.18 -0.16
N PHE A 275 -9.72 -21.21 -0.31
CA PHE A 275 -8.88 -20.04 -0.19
C PHE A 275 -9.06 -19.11 -1.39
N THR A 276 -9.06 -17.81 -1.12
CA THR A 276 -8.91 -16.76 -2.11
C THR A 276 -7.81 -15.81 -1.66
N TYR A 277 -7.41 -14.87 -2.50
CA TYR A 277 -6.28 -13.99 -2.22
C TYR A 277 -6.66 -12.57 -2.62
N HIS A 278 -6.30 -11.64 -1.75
CA HIS A 278 -6.24 -10.23 -2.10
C HIS A 278 -4.79 -9.88 -2.38
N PHE A 279 -4.57 -8.94 -3.27
CA PHE A 279 -3.26 -8.48 -3.69
C PHE A 279 -3.06 -7.05 -3.23
N GLN A 280 -1.94 -6.79 -2.55
CA GLN A 280 -1.54 -5.44 -2.18
C GLN A 280 -0.33 -5.02 -3.01
N PRO A 281 -0.35 -3.85 -3.66
CA PRO A 281 0.78 -3.40 -4.46
C PRO A 281 1.95 -2.98 -3.57
N ILE A 282 3.15 -3.27 -4.04
CA ILE A 282 4.42 -2.77 -3.55
C ILE A 282 4.97 -1.84 -4.64
N VAL A 283 5.29 -0.61 -4.27
CA VAL A 283 5.71 0.43 -5.22
C VAL A 283 7.16 0.83 -5.00
N SER A 284 7.81 1.27 -6.08
CA SER A 284 9.13 1.90 -6.01
C SER A 284 9.05 3.21 -5.22
N ALA A 285 9.96 3.40 -4.27
CA ALA A 285 10.10 4.64 -3.51
C ALA A 285 10.61 5.83 -4.37
N SER A 286 11.11 5.58 -5.58
CA SER A 286 11.63 6.61 -6.47
C SER A 286 10.67 7.01 -7.60
N THR A 287 9.96 6.03 -8.18
CA THR A 287 9.09 6.26 -9.34
C THR A 287 7.61 6.17 -9.00
N GLY A 288 7.26 5.58 -7.85
CA GLY A 288 5.87 5.25 -7.49
C GLY A 288 5.24 4.16 -8.36
N GLU A 289 5.99 3.55 -9.28
CA GLU A 289 5.50 2.44 -10.11
C GLU A 289 5.31 1.17 -9.27
N ILE A 290 4.26 0.40 -9.59
CA ILE A 290 4.04 -0.92 -8.97
C ILE A 290 5.08 -1.90 -9.51
N VAL A 291 5.94 -2.39 -8.62
CA VAL A 291 7.00 -3.36 -8.93
C VAL A 291 6.68 -4.77 -8.46
N ALA A 292 5.74 -4.93 -7.53
CA ALA A 292 5.32 -6.23 -7.05
C ALA A 292 3.93 -6.20 -6.40
N TYR A 293 3.41 -7.39 -6.09
CA TYR A 293 2.20 -7.57 -5.30
C TYR A 293 2.42 -8.62 -4.21
N GLU A 294 1.90 -8.35 -3.01
CA GLU A 294 1.81 -9.35 -1.95
C GLU A 294 0.46 -10.08 -2.00
N ALA A 295 0.50 -11.42 -2.02
CA ALA A 295 -0.68 -12.27 -1.97
C ALA A 295 -1.11 -12.55 -0.52
N LEU A 296 -2.20 -11.92 -0.11
CA LEU A 296 -2.76 -12.03 1.23
C LEU A 296 -3.97 -12.96 1.25
N MET A 297 -3.84 -14.07 1.98
CA MET A 297 -4.88 -15.09 2.10
C MET A 297 -6.21 -14.53 2.60
N ARG A 298 -7.31 -14.99 2.01
CA ARG A 298 -8.70 -14.72 2.38
C ARG A 298 -9.53 -15.99 2.23
N THR A 299 -10.75 -15.99 2.74
CA THR A 299 -11.70 -17.09 2.60
C THR A 299 -12.76 -16.77 1.56
N LYS A 300 -13.23 -17.78 0.83
CA LYS A 300 -14.33 -17.65 -0.12
C LYS A 300 -15.68 -17.93 0.56
N GLY A 301 -16.71 -17.19 0.15
CA GLY A 301 -18.10 -17.45 0.53
C GLY A 301 -18.44 -17.03 1.97
N ASN A 302 -19.25 -17.84 2.66
CA ASN A 302 -19.76 -17.53 4.01
C ASN A 302 -18.81 -17.97 5.15
N ILE A 303 -17.59 -18.41 4.84
CA ILE A 303 -16.61 -18.84 5.84
C ILE A 303 -15.99 -17.58 6.47
N ALA A 304 -16.46 -17.20 7.66
CA ALA A 304 -16.03 -16.00 8.37
C ALA A 304 -14.75 -16.22 9.22
N LEU A 305 -13.76 -16.93 8.68
CA LEU A 305 -12.45 -17.10 9.32
C LEU A 305 -11.44 -16.10 8.76
N ASN A 306 -10.78 -15.35 9.65
CA ASN A 306 -9.65 -14.51 9.27
C ASN A 306 -8.33 -15.30 9.21
N PRO A 307 -7.26 -14.78 8.57
CA PRO A 307 -5.98 -15.49 8.44
C PRO A 307 -5.39 -15.97 9.77
N LEU A 308 -5.45 -15.15 10.82
CA LEU A 308 -4.94 -15.52 12.14
C LEU A 308 -5.71 -16.71 12.75
N GLN A 309 -7.04 -16.72 12.61
CA GLN A 309 -7.88 -17.84 13.05
C GLN A 309 -7.55 -19.13 12.27
N ILE A 310 -7.31 -19.03 10.96
CA ILE A 310 -6.92 -20.16 10.10
C ILE A 310 -5.57 -20.73 10.57
N LEU A 311 -4.56 -19.88 10.74
CA LEU A 311 -3.22 -20.30 11.18
C LEU A 311 -3.26 -20.91 12.58
N ASN A 312 -4.03 -20.33 13.51
CA ASN A 312 -4.21 -20.90 14.85
C ASN A 312 -4.89 -22.27 14.82
N CYS A 313 -5.94 -22.44 14.00
CA CYS A 313 -6.58 -23.75 13.81
C CYS A 313 -5.59 -24.74 13.20
N ALA A 314 -4.90 -24.36 12.11
CA ALA A 314 -3.92 -25.20 11.45
C ALA A 314 -2.80 -25.65 12.39
N LYS A 315 -2.31 -24.76 13.25
CA LYS A 315 -1.32 -25.10 14.28
C LYS A 315 -1.86 -26.11 15.29
N ASN A 316 -3.07 -25.88 15.82
CA ASN A 316 -3.70 -26.76 16.81
C ASN A 316 -4.00 -28.16 16.26
N PHE A 317 -4.30 -28.28 14.96
CA PHE A 317 -4.61 -29.56 14.31
C PHE A 317 -3.41 -30.17 13.55
N GLY A 318 -2.23 -29.56 13.59
CA GLY A 318 -1.05 -30.05 12.86
C GLY A 318 -1.20 -30.02 11.34
N ARG A 319 -1.93 -29.03 10.80
CA ARG A 319 -2.26 -28.88 9.37
C ARG A 319 -1.57 -27.67 8.71
N LEU A 320 -0.52 -27.11 9.32
CA LEU A 320 0.21 -25.95 8.76
C LEU A 320 0.84 -26.27 7.39
N TYR A 321 1.32 -27.50 7.20
CA TYR A 321 1.82 -27.99 5.91
C TYR A 321 0.79 -27.86 4.77
N ASP A 322 -0.48 -28.16 5.05
CA ASP A 322 -1.52 -28.07 4.03
C ASP A 322 -1.86 -26.62 3.66
N ILE A 323 -1.70 -25.70 4.62
CA ILE A 323 -1.84 -24.26 4.36
C ILE A 323 -0.71 -23.76 3.46
N GLU A 324 0.54 -24.16 3.75
CA GLU A 324 1.71 -23.84 2.92
C GLU A 324 1.51 -24.34 1.49
N LYS A 325 1.14 -25.61 1.35
CA LYS A 325 0.87 -26.25 0.06
C LYS A 325 -0.26 -25.59 -0.71
N ALA A 326 -1.38 -25.32 -0.05
CA ALA A 326 -2.51 -24.65 -0.69
C ALA A 326 -2.13 -23.23 -1.12
N THR A 327 -1.37 -22.51 -0.30
CA THR A 327 -0.94 -21.13 -0.57
C THR A 327 -0.08 -21.04 -1.81
N LEU A 328 1.06 -21.75 -1.83
CA LEU A 328 1.95 -21.77 -3.01
C LEU A 328 1.20 -22.21 -4.27
N LYS A 329 0.42 -23.28 -4.19
CA LYS A 329 -0.30 -23.79 -5.37
C LYS A 329 -1.35 -22.80 -5.90
N ASN A 330 -2.10 -22.15 -5.02
CA ASN A 330 -3.17 -21.24 -5.43
C ASN A 330 -2.63 -19.92 -5.98
N THR A 331 -1.57 -19.36 -5.38
CA THR A 331 -0.94 -18.11 -5.84
C THR A 331 -0.18 -18.33 -7.15
N LEU A 332 0.53 -19.44 -7.32
CA LEU A 332 1.17 -19.78 -8.60
C LEU A 332 0.16 -20.06 -9.71
N LYS A 333 -0.96 -20.70 -9.39
CA LYS A 333 -2.07 -20.85 -10.34
C LYS A 333 -2.66 -19.50 -10.75
N TYR A 334 -2.71 -18.53 -9.82
CA TYR A 334 -3.13 -17.17 -10.14
C TYR A 334 -2.11 -16.48 -11.06
N LEU A 335 -0.82 -16.52 -10.70
CA LEU A 335 0.28 -15.98 -11.50
C LEU A 335 0.29 -16.53 -12.93
N SER A 336 0.13 -17.85 -13.08
CA SER A 336 0.07 -18.54 -14.38
C SER A 336 -1.05 -18.04 -15.29
N LYS A 337 -2.18 -17.59 -14.71
CA LYS A 337 -3.31 -17.03 -15.46
C LYS A 337 -3.16 -15.53 -15.79
N HIS A 338 -2.24 -14.85 -15.11
CA HIS A 338 -2.10 -13.40 -15.15
C HIS A 338 -0.69 -12.96 -15.57
N GLN A 339 0.02 -13.75 -16.37
CA GLN A 339 1.44 -13.54 -16.68
C GLN A 339 1.77 -12.15 -17.25
N LEU A 340 0.87 -11.56 -18.07
CA LEU A 340 1.03 -10.21 -18.61
C LEU A 340 1.05 -9.15 -17.51
N ASP A 341 0.25 -9.33 -16.45
CA ASP A 341 0.18 -8.41 -15.32
C ASP A 341 1.45 -8.46 -14.45
N PHE A 342 2.27 -9.49 -14.63
CA PHE A 342 3.53 -9.73 -13.93
C PHE A 342 4.76 -9.66 -14.87
N GLU A 343 4.67 -9.07 -16.06
CA GLU A 343 5.80 -9.01 -17.00
C GLU A 343 7.05 -8.38 -16.35
N ASN A 344 6.88 -7.21 -15.72
CA ASN A 344 7.92 -6.50 -14.96
C ASN A 344 7.61 -6.43 -13.46
N ARG A 345 6.81 -7.37 -12.93
CA ARG A 345 6.37 -7.34 -11.53
C ARG A 345 6.54 -8.70 -10.86
N ARG A 346 6.86 -8.67 -9.57
CA ARG A 346 7.02 -9.89 -8.75
C ARG A 346 5.79 -10.20 -7.90
N LEU A 347 5.70 -11.44 -7.42
CA LEU A 347 4.65 -11.91 -6.52
C LEU A 347 5.26 -12.35 -5.18
N TYR A 348 4.89 -11.66 -4.11
CA TYR A 348 5.30 -11.97 -2.74
C TYR A 348 4.31 -12.96 -2.13
N ILE A 349 4.84 -14.04 -1.55
CA ILE A 349 4.07 -15.13 -0.95
C ILE A 349 4.61 -15.42 0.45
N ASN A 350 3.76 -15.20 1.45
CA ASN A 350 3.96 -15.61 2.83
C ASN A 350 4.17 -17.13 2.94
N SER A 351 5.32 -17.56 3.48
CA SER A 351 5.67 -18.96 3.71
C SER A 351 5.77 -19.31 5.19
N ILE A 352 5.19 -20.45 5.54
CA ILE A 352 5.35 -21.11 6.85
C ILE A 352 6.60 -21.98 6.75
N SER A 353 7.77 -21.36 6.77
CA SER A 353 9.07 -22.01 6.49
C SER A 353 9.41 -23.19 7.41
N SER A 354 8.90 -23.20 8.65
CA SER A 354 8.98 -24.36 9.57
C SER A 354 8.25 -25.63 9.07
N HIS A 355 7.40 -25.50 8.05
CA HIS A 355 6.61 -26.56 7.43
C HIS A 355 6.77 -26.52 5.90
N ALA A 356 7.98 -26.20 5.42
CA ALA A 356 8.30 -26.17 4.00
C ALA A 356 7.91 -27.49 3.28
N LEU A 357 7.51 -27.37 2.02
CA LEU A 357 7.08 -28.52 1.20
C LEU A 357 8.14 -29.62 1.16
N ASP A 358 7.71 -30.88 1.16
CA ASP A 358 8.62 -31.98 0.85
C ASP A 358 9.07 -31.92 -0.62
N ASP A 359 10.12 -32.66 -0.97
CA ASP A 359 10.68 -32.63 -2.32
C ASP A 359 9.65 -33.05 -3.37
N LYS A 360 8.79 -34.03 -3.06
CA LYS A 360 7.80 -34.54 -4.00
C LYS A 360 6.78 -33.46 -4.38
N ASP A 361 6.23 -32.77 -3.40
CA ASP A 361 5.25 -31.71 -3.60
C ASP A 361 5.89 -30.47 -4.22
N PHE A 362 7.13 -30.13 -3.84
CA PHE A 362 7.86 -29.04 -4.47
C PHE A 362 8.20 -29.34 -5.95
N TYR A 363 8.63 -30.57 -6.28
CA TYR A 363 8.84 -30.99 -7.67
C TYR A 363 7.56 -30.92 -8.50
N ALA A 364 6.40 -31.23 -7.92
CA ALA A 364 5.13 -31.05 -8.61
C ALA A 364 4.86 -29.57 -8.93
N ILE A 365 5.20 -28.65 -8.01
CA ILE A 365 5.11 -27.21 -8.27
C ILE A 365 6.07 -26.77 -9.38
N VAL A 366 7.34 -27.22 -9.35
CA VAL A 366 8.32 -26.89 -10.39
C VAL A 366 7.87 -27.43 -11.76
N ASN A 367 7.31 -28.64 -11.81
CA ASN A 367 6.81 -29.21 -13.05
C ASN A 367 5.63 -28.44 -13.65
N ASP A 368 4.74 -27.91 -12.79
CA ASP A 368 3.54 -27.20 -13.24
C ASP A 368 3.78 -25.70 -13.50
N TYR A 369 4.74 -25.08 -12.81
CA TYR A 369 4.91 -23.62 -12.76
C TYR A 369 6.38 -23.14 -12.80
N GLY A 370 7.34 -24.00 -13.12
CA GLY A 370 8.78 -23.71 -13.00
C GLY A 370 9.24 -22.41 -13.67
N GLU A 371 8.73 -22.11 -14.87
CA GLU A 371 9.06 -20.87 -15.61
C GLU A 371 8.57 -19.59 -14.92
N LEU A 372 7.64 -19.69 -13.96
CA LEU A 372 7.06 -18.56 -13.25
C LEU A 372 7.72 -18.34 -11.88
N LEU A 373 8.54 -19.30 -11.42
CA LEU A 373 9.15 -19.23 -10.09
C LEU A 373 10.16 -18.07 -9.98
N GLU A 374 10.79 -17.66 -11.07
CA GLU A 374 11.68 -16.48 -11.09
C GLU A 374 10.98 -15.16 -10.69
N LYS A 375 9.65 -15.13 -10.76
CA LYS A 375 8.84 -13.97 -10.37
C LYS A 375 8.40 -14.01 -8.91
N VAL A 376 8.74 -15.06 -8.19
CA VAL A 376 8.25 -15.31 -6.83
C VAL A 376 9.27 -14.82 -5.81
N VAL A 377 8.77 -14.07 -4.84
CA VAL A 377 9.48 -13.71 -3.61
C VAL A 377 8.82 -14.46 -2.47
N ILE A 378 9.57 -15.29 -1.76
CA ILE A 378 9.08 -15.97 -0.56
C ILE A 378 9.32 -15.06 0.64
N GLU A 379 8.29 -14.81 1.43
CA GLU A 379 8.37 -14.06 2.68
C GLU A 379 8.45 -15.00 3.88
N MET A 380 9.44 -14.76 4.74
CA MET A 380 9.64 -15.48 6.00
C MET A 380 9.68 -14.48 7.15
N THR A 381 8.96 -14.77 8.24
CA THR A 381 9.00 -13.91 9.43
C THR A 381 10.32 -14.04 10.19
N GLU A 382 10.83 -12.94 10.74
CA GLU A 382 12.12 -12.88 11.47
C GLU A 382 12.22 -13.95 12.59
N GLN A 383 11.11 -14.19 13.28
CA GLN A 383 11.04 -15.03 14.48
C GLN A 383 10.94 -16.52 14.20
N THR A 384 10.91 -16.95 12.94
CA THR A 384 10.77 -18.37 12.64
C THR A 384 12.04 -19.14 13.02
N GLU A 385 11.92 -20.08 13.95
CA GLU A 385 12.97 -21.06 14.24
C GLU A 385 12.99 -22.12 13.14
N ILE A 386 14.07 -22.15 12.35
CA ILE A 386 14.29 -23.12 11.28
C ILE A 386 15.58 -23.90 11.50
N SER A 387 15.53 -25.21 11.26
CA SER A 387 16.71 -26.08 11.29
C SER A 387 17.69 -25.71 10.16
N GLU A 388 18.98 -26.02 10.30
CA GLU A 388 19.95 -25.76 9.21
C GLU A 388 19.63 -26.59 7.96
N ASP A 389 19.19 -27.85 8.14
CA ASP A 389 18.83 -28.72 7.02
C ASP A 389 17.64 -28.17 6.20
N ASP A 390 16.63 -27.60 6.87
CA ASP A 390 15.47 -27.01 6.17
C ASP A 390 15.82 -25.68 5.52
N LEU A 391 16.68 -24.88 6.15
CA LEU A 391 17.15 -23.63 5.56
C LEU A 391 17.99 -23.88 4.30
N ASP A 392 18.90 -24.86 4.33
CA ASP A 392 19.69 -25.23 3.16
C ASP A 392 18.82 -25.78 2.03
N ARG A 393 17.76 -26.53 2.35
CA ARG A 393 16.76 -26.95 1.35
C ARG A 393 16.07 -25.76 0.71
N ILE A 394 15.65 -24.78 1.49
CA ILE A 394 15.02 -23.55 0.97
C ILE A 394 16.01 -22.81 0.07
N ARG A 395 17.25 -22.57 0.51
CA ARG A 395 18.29 -21.91 -0.31
C ARG A 395 18.52 -22.60 -1.65
N VAL A 396 18.71 -23.92 -1.65
CA VAL A 396 18.90 -24.69 -2.90
C VAL A 396 17.71 -24.54 -3.84
N ARG A 397 16.48 -24.47 -3.30
CA ARG A 397 15.27 -24.28 -4.11
C ARG A 397 15.18 -22.86 -4.65
N LEU A 398 15.54 -21.85 -3.86
CA LEU A 398 15.56 -20.46 -4.29
C LEU A 398 16.57 -20.27 -5.43
N GLU A 399 17.80 -20.72 -5.24
CA GLU A 399 18.88 -20.63 -6.22
C GLU A 399 18.56 -21.36 -7.53
N LYS A 400 18.08 -22.61 -7.46
CA LYS A 400 17.79 -23.40 -8.67
C LYS A 400 16.66 -22.85 -9.53
N ASN A 401 15.75 -22.09 -8.93
CA ASN A 401 14.56 -21.59 -9.61
C ASN A 401 14.55 -20.06 -9.74
N ASN A 402 15.68 -19.39 -9.44
CA ASN A 402 15.83 -17.94 -9.44
C ASN A 402 14.76 -17.21 -8.61
N MET A 403 14.30 -17.82 -7.52
CA MET A 403 13.35 -17.20 -6.61
C MET A 403 14.08 -16.30 -5.61
N SER A 404 13.40 -15.24 -5.17
CA SER A 404 13.94 -14.33 -4.16
C SER A 404 13.42 -14.66 -2.75
N LEU A 405 14.16 -14.23 -1.73
CA LEU A 405 13.75 -14.31 -0.33
C LEU A 405 13.57 -12.90 0.24
N ALA A 406 12.51 -12.72 1.01
CA ALA A 406 12.26 -11.54 1.82
C ALA A 406 12.10 -11.92 3.29
N ILE A 407 12.61 -11.08 4.19
CA ILE A 407 12.34 -11.19 5.63
C ILE A 407 11.27 -10.19 6.03
N ASP A 408 10.25 -10.70 6.72
CA ASP A 408 9.07 -9.99 7.15
C ASP A 408 9.09 -9.66 8.66
N ASP A 409 8.32 -8.65 9.06
CA ASP A 409 8.18 -8.16 10.44
C ASP A 409 9.52 -7.80 11.13
N TYR A 410 10.52 -7.31 10.38
CA TYR A 410 11.84 -7.01 10.95
C TYR A 410 11.76 -5.85 11.94
N GLY A 411 12.19 -6.10 13.19
CA GLY A 411 12.26 -5.08 14.24
C GLY A 411 11.23 -5.18 15.37
N THR A 412 10.38 -6.21 15.37
CA THR A 412 9.33 -6.45 16.39
C THR A 412 9.84 -7.03 17.73
N GLY A 413 11.16 -7.07 17.98
CA GLY A 413 11.76 -7.69 19.18
C GLY A 413 13.27 -7.44 19.36
N TYR A 414 14.00 -8.40 19.94
CA TYR A 414 15.47 -8.40 19.92
C TYR A 414 15.92 -8.70 18.48
N SER A 415 16.01 -7.66 17.64
CA SER A 415 16.44 -7.78 16.25
C SER A 415 17.72 -8.59 16.16
N ASN A 416 17.64 -9.79 15.60
CA ASN A 416 18.76 -10.71 15.61
C ASN A 416 19.50 -10.58 14.29
N THR A 417 20.44 -9.63 14.21
CA THR A 417 21.31 -9.44 13.05
C THR A 417 21.96 -10.75 12.60
N SER A 418 22.17 -11.70 13.51
CA SER A 418 22.67 -13.04 13.17
C SER A 418 21.69 -13.87 12.33
N ASN A 419 20.37 -13.76 12.54
CA ASN A 419 19.37 -14.42 11.71
C ASN A 419 19.30 -13.79 10.32
N LEU A 420 19.42 -12.46 10.22
CA LEU A 420 19.43 -11.77 8.93
C LEU A 420 20.63 -12.21 8.07
N LEU A 421 21.83 -12.23 8.66
CA LEU A 421 23.05 -12.75 8.02
C LEU A 421 22.94 -14.24 7.68
N ARG A 422 22.21 -15.01 8.51
CA ARG A 422 21.95 -16.43 8.26
C ARG A 422 20.98 -16.60 7.10
N TYR A 423 19.95 -15.79 6.95
CA TYR A 423 18.97 -15.95 5.87
C TYR A 423 19.43 -15.35 4.54
N ASP A 424 20.25 -14.31 4.59
CA ASP A 424 20.79 -13.56 3.43
C ASP A 424 19.72 -13.21 2.39
N PRO A 425 18.66 -12.46 2.79
CA PRO A 425 17.53 -12.17 1.91
C PRO A 425 17.87 -11.10 0.87
N GLU A 426 17.09 -11.03 -0.21
CA GLU A 426 17.16 -9.91 -1.16
C GLU A 426 16.44 -8.66 -0.60
N VAL A 427 15.36 -8.87 0.16
CA VAL A 427 14.48 -7.80 0.65
C VAL A 427 14.27 -7.93 2.16
N VAL A 428 14.29 -6.80 2.87
CA VAL A 428 13.95 -6.74 4.30
C VAL A 428 12.81 -5.76 4.50
N LYS A 429 11.69 -6.26 5.04
CA LYS A 429 10.49 -5.49 5.34
C LYS A 429 10.59 -4.93 6.75
N ILE A 430 10.61 -3.61 6.86
CA ILE A 430 10.61 -2.88 8.13
C ILE A 430 9.19 -2.91 8.67
N ASP A 431 9.01 -3.51 9.84
CA ASP A 431 7.69 -3.67 10.43
C ASP A 431 6.99 -2.32 10.70
N ARG A 432 5.67 -2.34 10.56
CA ARG A 432 4.81 -1.19 10.80
C ARG A 432 4.96 -0.60 12.20
N SER A 433 5.23 -1.40 13.25
CA SER A 433 5.39 -0.89 14.62
C SER A 433 6.57 0.07 14.76
N LEU A 434 7.56 0.01 13.86
CA LEU A 434 8.68 0.95 13.80
C LEU A 434 8.37 2.20 12.95
N ILE A 435 7.44 2.09 12.00
CA ILE A 435 7.08 3.16 11.06
C ILE A 435 5.94 4.03 11.62
N SER A 436 5.03 3.46 12.41
CA SER A 436 3.84 4.17 12.84
C SER A 436 4.17 5.40 13.69
N GLY A 437 3.81 6.59 13.19
CA GLY A 437 4.12 7.88 13.83
C GLY A 437 5.61 8.23 13.87
N ILE A 438 6.41 7.68 12.95
CA ILE A 438 7.87 7.90 12.89
C ILE A 438 8.23 9.36 12.60
N ASP A 439 7.39 10.08 11.88
CA ASP A 439 7.52 11.52 11.57
C ASP A 439 7.66 12.38 12.84
N GLN A 440 7.06 11.95 13.95
CA GLN A 440 7.05 12.69 15.23
C GLN A 440 7.99 12.11 16.30
N ASN A 441 8.70 11.03 15.99
CA ASN A 441 9.52 10.33 16.98
C ASN A 441 11.02 10.31 16.58
N PRO A 442 11.81 11.31 17.00
CA PRO A 442 13.23 11.42 16.64
C PRO A 442 14.09 10.20 17.04
N LYS A 443 13.69 9.44 18.07
CA LYS A 443 14.40 8.22 18.47
C LYS A 443 14.13 7.09 17.48
N ALA A 444 12.87 6.90 17.10
CA ALA A 444 12.50 5.92 16.08
C ALA A 444 13.16 6.26 14.74
N GLN A 445 13.14 7.54 14.33
CA GLN A 445 13.83 8.03 13.13
C GLN A 445 15.30 7.63 13.12
N LYS A 446 16.05 7.90 14.19
CA LYS A 446 17.47 7.56 14.27
C LYS A 446 17.74 6.05 14.21
N ILE A 447 16.85 5.23 14.77
CA ILE A 447 16.99 3.77 14.74
C ILE A 447 16.72 3.26 13.33
N VAL A 448 15.59 3.65 12.74
CA VAL A 448 15.16 3.19 11.43
C VAL A 448 16.11 3.69 10.33
N SER A 449 16.58 4.93 10.39
CA SER A 449 17.57 5.44 9.42
C SER A 449 18.85 4.61 9.44
N LYS A 450 19.32 4.21 10.63
CA LYS A 450 20.49 3.34 10.79
C LYS A 450 20.23 1.91 10.32
N MET A 451 19.01 1.40 10.45
CA MET A 451 18.62 0.10 9.89
C MET A 451 18.67 0.14 8.36
N VAL A 452 18.11 1.18 7.72
CA VAL A 452 18.14 1.34 6.26
C VAL A 452 19.59 1.43 5.74
N GLU A 453 20.43 2.24 6.39
CA GLU A 453 21.87 2.30 6.08
C GLU A 453 22.54 0.91 6.18
N TYR A 454 22.22 0.14 7.22
CA TYR A 454 22.76 -1.20 7.42
C TYR A 454 22.31 -2.17 6.32
N PHE A 455 21.04 -2.13 5.93
CA PHE A 455 20.50 -2.95 4.85
C PHE A 455 21.24 -2.70 3.53
N HIS A 456 21.40 -1.44 3.14
CA HIS A 456 22.14 -1.10 1.92
C HIS A 456 23.60 -1.51 1.99
N SER A 457 24.27 -1.29 3.13
CA SER A 457 25.68 -1.70 3.32
C SER A 457 25.88 -3.22 3.25
N SER A 458 24.81 -3.98 3.50
CA SER A 458 24.81 -5.45 3.44
C SER A 458 24.26 -5.99 2.11
N GLY A 459 23.89 -5.11 1.16
CA GLY A 459 23.34 -5.48 -0.15
C GLY A 459 21.85 -5.81 -0.17
N TYR A 460 21.11 -5.48 0.89
CA TYR A 460 19.68 -5.75 1.01
C TYR A 460 18.82 -4.58 0.51
N THR A 461 17.66 -4.90 -0.08
CA THR A 461 16.62 -3.94 -0.47
C THR A 461 15.73 -3.64 0.73
N ALA A 462 15.56 -2.36 1.10
CA ALA A 462 14.73 -1.96 2.22
C ALA A 462 13.29 -1.68 1.77
N LEU A 463 12.32 -2.38 2.36
CA LEU A 463 10.88 -2.18 2.11
C LEU A 463 10.21 -1.62 3.38
N ALA A 464 9.54 -0.47 3.26
CA ALA A 464 8.74 0.11 4.35
C ALA A 464 7.32 -0.48 4.33
N GLU A 465 6.96 -1.26 5.34
CA GLU A 465 5.64 -1.89 5.44
C GLU A 465 4.65 -1.08 6.29
N GLY A 466 3.39 -1.08 5.86
CA GLY A 466 2.29 -0.55 6.65
C GLY A 466 2.27 0.97 6.72
N VAL A 467 2.80 1.67 5.72
CA VAL A 467 2.72 3.13 5.58
C VAL A 467 1.26 3.57 5.42
N GLU A 468 0.77 4.43 6.33
CA GLU A 468 -0.63 4.86 6.34
C GLU A 468 -0.84 6.36 6.13
N THR A 469 0.23 7.16 6.27
CA THR A 469 0.18 8.63 6.15
C THR A 469 1.24 9.16 5.17
N SER A 470 1.03 10.38 4.67
CA SER A 470 1.97 11.07 3.79
C SER A 470 3.28 11.41 4.51
N GLU A 471 3.19 11.70 5.80
CA GLU A 471 4.31 12.07 6.66
C GLU A 471 5.21 10.86 6.93
N GLU A 472 4.63 9.69 7.19
CA GLU A 472 5.37 8.42 7.27
C GLU A 472 6.02 8.09 5.92
N LEU A 473 5.29 8.24 4.82
CA LEU A 473 5.79 8.05 3.46
C LEU A 473 7.03 8.90 3.19
N LYS A 474 6.92 10.22 3.43
CA LYS A 474 8.01 11.18 3.27
C LYS A 474 9.22 10.80 4.10
N THR A 475 9.01 10.49 5.38
CA THR A 475 10.09 10.14 6.31
C THR A 475 10.85 8.91 5.86
N MET A 476 10.15 7.86 5.41
CA MET A 476 10.79 6.63 4.94
C MET A 476 11.56 6.84 3.64
N ILE A 477 11.00 7.61 2.68
CA ILE A 477 11.71 7.99 1.45
C ILE A 477 12.99 8.76 1.77
N TYR A 478 12.94 9.67 2.74
CA TYR A 478 14.10 10.46 3.18
C TYR A 478 15.19 9.61 3.84
N PHE A 479 14.83 8.48 4.45
CA PHE A 479 15.80 7.50 4.94
C PHE A 479 16.39 6.62 3.84
N GLY A 480 15.88 6.73 2.61
CA GLY A 480 16.39 6.02 1.45
C GLY A 480 15.80 4.63 1.24
N VAL A 481 14.61 4.32 1.78
CA VAL A 481 13.97 3.02 1.48
C VAL A 481 13.78 2.82 -0.02
N ASP A 482 13.83 1.56 -0.46
CA ASP A 482 13.73 1.19 -1.87
C ASP A 482 12.28 1.01 -2.30
N LEU A 483 11.49 0.38 -1.43
CA LEU A 483 10.15 -0.09 -1.72
C LEU A 483 9.17 0.35 -0.63
N ILE A 484 7.93 0.58 -1.01
CA ILE A 484 6.88 1.06 -0.12
C ILE A 484 5.63 0.20 -0.27
N GLN A 485 5.05 -0.19 0.86
CA GLN A 485 3.79 -0.89 0.94
C GLN A 485 2.96 -0.33 2.10
N GLY A 486 1.67 -0.15 1.89
CA GLY A 486 0.79 0.30 2.96
C GLY A 486 -0.58 0.75 2.49
N TYR A 487 -1.44 1.13 3.44
CA TYR A 487 -2.79 1.59 3.14
C TYR A 487 -2.81 2.98 2.50
N TYR A 488 -1.76 3.78 2.70
CA TYR A 488 -1.60 5.04 1.99
C TYR A 488 -1.55 4.80 0.48
N VAL A 489 -0.73 3.83 0.04
CA VAL A 489 -0.57 3.43 -1.36
C VAL A 489 -1.84 2.75 -1.90
N SER A 490 -2.24 1.63 -1.30
CA SER A 490 -3.53 0.96 -1.57
C SER A 490 -3.77 -0.16 -0.57
N LYS A 491 -5.03 -0.34 -0.17
CA LYS A 491 -5.48 -1.54 0.56
C LYS A 491 -5.43 -2.80 -0.32
N PRO A 492 -5.32 -4.00 0.27
CA PRO A 492 -5.41 -5.27 -0.45
C PRO A 492 -6.76 -5.46 -1.16
N LYS A 493 -6.74 -5.83 -2.44
CA LYS A 493 -7.95 -5.99 -3.28
C LYS A 493 -8.03 -7.39 -3.91
N PRO A 494 -9.24 -7.91 -4.21
CA PRO A 494 -9.40 -9.21 -4.88
C PRO A 494 -8.96 -9.21 -6.36
N VAL A 495 -8.56 -8.06 -6.89
CA VAL A 495 -8.07 -7.86 -8.26
C VAL A 495 -6.78 -7.05 -8.22
N LEU A 496 -5.87 -7.32 -9.16
CA LEU A 496 -4.67 -6.51 -9.37
C LEU A 496 -5.07 -5.12 -9.82
N ILE A 497 -4.51 -4.10 -9.18
CA ILE A 497 -4.54 -2.73 -9.71
C ILE A 497 -3.28 -2.52 -10.52
N HIS A 498 -3.39 -1.94 -11.70
CA HIS A 498 -2.22 -1.76 -12.59
C HIS A 498 -1.49 -0.44 -12.32
N ASP A 499 -2.12 0.46 -11.57
CA ASP A 499 -1.58 1.75 -11.18
C ASP A 499 -2.14 2.18 -9.81
N ILE A 500 -1.42 3.07 -9.13
CA ILE A 500 -1.85 3.71 -7.89
C ILE A 500 -2.53 5.06 -8.22
N SER A 501 -3.02 5.78 -7.20
CA SER A 501 -3.56 7.12 -7.43
C SER A 501 -2.48 8.05 -7.95
N GLU A 502 -2.80 8.86 -8.97
CA GLU A 502 -1.88 9.86 -9.54
C GLU A 502 -1.24 10.74 -8.47
N ASN A 503 -2.06 11.34 -7.59
CA ASN A 503 -1.57 12.19 -6.51
C ASN A 503 -0.53 11.50 -5.61
N ILE A 504 -0.72 10.21 -5.29
CA ILE A 504 0.22 9.47 -4.44
C ILE A 504 1.51 9.21 -5.20
N ARG A 505 1.43 8.89 -6.50
CA ARG A 505 2.61 8.71 -7.35
C ARG A 505 3.40 10.01 -7.46
N GLU A 506 2.72 11.12 -7.69
CA GLU A 506 3.33 12.46 -7.72
C GLU A 506 3.99 12.81 -6.39
N GLU A 507 3.36 12.49 -5.25
CA GLU A 507 3.95 12.67 -3.92
C GLU A 507 5.21 11.82 -3.71
N ILE A 508 5.19 10.54 -4.10
CA ILE A 508 6.38 9.66 -4.02
C ILE A 508 7.52 10.23 -4.86
N VAL A 509 7.25 10.59 -6.12
CA VAL A 509 8.24 11.17 -7.02
C VAL A 509 8.76 12.49 -6.49
N ALA A 510 7.88 13.35 -5.98
CA ALA A 510 8.26 14.61 -5.35
C ALA A 510 9.20 14.34 -4.18
N TYR A 511 8.79 13.54 -3.18
CA TYR A 511 9.62 13.23 -2.01
C TYR A 511 10.93 12.53 -2.37
N SER A 512 10.96 11.69 -3.42
CA SER A 512 12.19 11.08 -3.89
C SER A 512 13.15 12.12 -4.50
N ILE A 513 12.62 13.07 -5.29
CA ILE A 513 13.41 14.20 -5.79
C ILE A 513 13.89 15.09 -4.65
N GLU A 514 13.04 15.32 -3.63
CA GLU A 514 13.44 16.07 -2.43
C GLU A 514 14.56 15.34 -1.67
N ALA A 515 14.45 14.02 -1.49
CA ALA A 515 15.40 13.19 -0.74
C ALA A 515 16.76 13.02 -1.43
N GLY A 516 16.81 13.08 -2.77
CA GLY A 516 18.03 12.92 -3.55
C GLY A 516 18.47 11.48 -3.82
N ASP A 517 19.55 11.34 -4.58
CA ASP A 517 20.12 10.05 -5.01
C ASP A 517 20.86 9.34 -3.86
N LYS A 518 20.88 8.00 -3.80
CA LYS A 518 21.38 7.24 -2.62
C LYS A 518 22.87 7.43 -2.31
N ASP A 519 23.66 7.85 -3.29
CA ASP A 519 25.09 8.20 -3.15
C ASP A 519 25.32 9.71 -2.91
N LYS A 520 24.24 10.51 -2.89
CA LYS A 520 24.29 11.96 -2.80
C LYS A 520 23.86 12.42 -1.43
N LYS A 521 24.76 13.15 -0.78
CA LYS A 521 24.45 13.80 0.48
C LYS A 521 23.77 15.13 0.17
N VAL A 522 22.49 15.24 0.49
CA VAL A 522 21.68 16.45 0.24
C VAL A 522 21.58 17.30 1.51
N PHE A 523 21.81 18.60 1.37
CA PHE A 523 21.55 19.59 2.42
C PHE A 523 20.16 20.19 2.23
N HIS A 524 19.23 19.89 3.13
CA HIS A 524 17.92 20.52 3.14
C HIS A 524 17.99 21.84 3.89
N ALA A 525 17.81 22.95 3.17
CA ALA A 525 17.87 24.28 3.75
C ALA A 525 16.54 24.65 4.42
N GLU A 526 16.64 25.30 5.58
CA GLU A 526 15.53 25.94 6.27
C GLU A 526 15.39 27.41 5.84
N ASP A 527 14.20 27.98 6.03
CA ASP A 527 13.94 29.37 5.65
C ASP A 527 14.90 30.35 6.37
N ASN A 528 15.48 31.27 5.60
CA ASN A 528 16.51 32.23 5.99
C ASN A 528 17.92 31.65 6.22
N ASP A 529 18.19 30.41 5.79
CA ASP A 529 19.52 29.84 5.87
C ASP A 529 20.56 30.64 5.07
N VAL A 530 21.74 30.78 5.68
CA VAL A 530 22.95 31.30 5.04
C VAL A 530 23.90 30.14 4.84
N ILE A 531 24.06 29.72 3.59
CA ILE A 531 24.77 28.52 3.18
C ILE A 531 26.12 28.93 2.60
N ASP A 532 27.18 28.51 3.29
CA ASP A 532 28.55 28.59 2.79
C ASP A 532 28.84 27.37 1.91
N LEU A 533 29.03 27.62 0.61
CA LEU A 533 29.26 26.57 -0.39
C LEU A 533 30.56 25.79 -0.13
N ALA A 534 31.61 26.45 0.38
CA ALA A 534 32.87 25.80 0.72
C ALA A 534 32.71 24.86 1.92
N GLU A 535 31.91 25.26 2.91
CA GLU A 535 31.58 24.40 4.04
C GLU A 535 30.75 23.18 3.62
N MET A 536 29.78 23.37 2.72
CA MET A 536 28.99 22.27 2.17
C MET A 536 29.88 21.25 1.45
N TYR A 537 30.81 21.72 0.63
CA TYR A 537 31.77 20.87 -0.07
C TYR A 537 32.67 20.09 0.89
N LYS A 538 33.21 20.74 1.93
CA LYS A 538 34.02 20.07 2.98
C LYS A 538 33.24 18.98 3.70
N LYS A 539 31.93 19.20 3.92
CA LYS A 539 31.02 18.22 4.53
C LYS A 539 30.55 17.14 3.55
N ARG A 540 31.06 17.14 2.30
CA ARG A 540 30.73 16.23 1.21
C ARG A 540 29.25 16.24 0.81
N TYR A 541 28.59 17.40 0.89
CA TYR A 541 27.28 17.58 0.26
C TYR A 541 27.46 17.72 -1.25
N SER A 542 26.58 17.06 -2.01
CA SER A 542 26.53 17.13 -3.48
C SER A 542 25.37 17.99 -3.97
N ASP A 543 24.33 18.16 -3.14
CA ASP A 543 23.12 18.88 -3.51
C ASP A 543 22.60 19.73 -2.34
N ILE A 544 21.96 20.85 -2.66
CA ILE A 544 21.17 21.66 -1.73
C ILE A 544 19.72 21.61 -2.20
N PHE A 545 18.81 21.25 -1.30
CA PHE A 545 17.37 21.29 -1.53
C PHE A 545 16.76 22.54 -0.88
N LEU A 546 16.01 23.31 -1.66
CA LEU A 546 15.34 24.54 -1.24
C LEU A 546 13.82 24.38 -1.29
N GLY A 547 13.17 24.58 -0.14
CA GLY A 547 11.71 24.69 -0.01
C GLY A 547 11.22 26.13 -0.20
N THR A 548 10.01 26.41 0.33
CA THR A 548 9.49 27.78 0.35
C THR A 548 10.25 28.61 1.37
N GLY A 549 10.77 29.77 0.95
CA GLY A 549 11.55 30.64 1.82
C GLY A 549 12.54 31.54 1.10
N THR A 550 13.44 32.13 1.88
CA THR A 550 14.55 32.96 1.41
C THR A 550 15.87 32.31 1.82
N PHE A 551 16.81 32.17 0.90
CA PHE A 551 18.09 31.49 1.16
C PHE A 551 19.24 32.36 0.66
N THR A 552 20.38 32.32 1.34
CA THR A 552 21.62 32.95 0.88
C THR A 552 22.65 31.89 0.56
N LEU A 553 23.10 31.82 -0.69
CA LEU A 553 24.23 31.02 -1.11
C LEU A 553 25.45 31.94 -1.25
N SER A 554 26.54 31.59 -0.58
CA SER A 554 27.75 32.41 -0.61
C SER A 554 29.02 31.57 -0.61
N GLY A 555 30.06 32.12 -1.19
CA GLY A 555 31.39 31.53 -1.16
C GLY A 555 31.75 30.69 -2.39
N LYS A 556 33.02 30.30 -2.40
CA LYS A 556 33.71 29.51 -3.43
C LYS A 556 34.70 28.60 -2.71
N ALA A 557 35.25 27.59 -3.39
CA ALA A 557 36.19 26.67 -2.75
C ALA A 557 37.50 27.38 -2.33
N GLU A 558 38.24 26.77 -1.39
CA GLU A 558 39.43 27.39 -0.76
C GLU A 558 40.54 27.77 -1.76
N ASP A 559 40.67 27.04 -2.87
CA ASP A 559 41.65 27.31 -3.94
C ASP A 559 41.07 28.14 -5.10
N ASP A 560 40.04 28.96 -4.84
CA ASP A 560 39.44 29.86 -5.84
C ASP A 560 38.87 29.15 -7.08
N HIS A 561 38.14 28.05 -6.85
CA HIS A 561 37.49 27.26 -7.89
C HIS A 561 35.99 27.05 -7.60
N ALA A 562 35.26 26.68 -8.65
CA ALA A 562 33.84 26.37 -8.59
C ALA A 562 33.54 25.18 -7.64
N VAL A 563 32.47 25.30 -6.87
CA VAL A 563 32.04 24.24 -5.94
C VAL A 563 31.14 23.24 -6.67
N PRO A 564 31.48 21.94 -6.72
CA PRO A 564 30.69 20.93 -7.45
C PRO A 564 29.43 20.55 -6.66
N LEU A 565 28.41 21.38 -6.75
CA LEU A 565 27.16 21.25 -6.01
C LEU A 565 25.98 21.72 -6.88
N SER A 566 24.89 20.95 -6.83
CA SER A 566 23.63 21.25 -7.50
C SER A 566 22.61 21.85 -6.52
N VAL A 567 21.82 22.82 -6.95
CA VAL A 567 20.73 23.41 -6.15
C VAL A 567 19.39 23.00 -6.76
N THR A 568 18.53 22.37 -5.98
CA THR A 568 17.19 21.94 -6.42
C THR A 568 16.11 22.68 -5.64
N VAL A 569 15.17 23.28 -6.35
CA VAL A 569 13.98 23.90 -5.76
C VAL A 569 12.79 22.96 -5.93
N GLY A 570 12.01 22.75 -4.87
CA GLY A 570 10.81 21.89 -4.91
C GLY A 570 9.74 22.35 -5.91
N SER A 571 8.85 21.44 -6.30
CA SER A 571 7.71 21.75 -7.17
C SER A 571 6.66 22.59 -6.45
N GLY A 572 6.04 23.55 -7.14
CA GLY A 572 5.01 24.43 -6.56
C GLY A 572 5.50 25.40 -5.47
N VAL A 573 6.82 25.55 -5.32
CA VAL A 573 7.46 26.33 -4.27
C VAL A 573 7.67 27.79 -4.69
N ASP A 574 7.49 28.71 -3.73
CA ASP A 574 7.89 30.12 -3.85
C ASP A 574 9.21 30.35 -3.10
N CYS A 575 10.28 30.68 -3.81
CA CYS A 575 11.63 30.76 -3.24
C CYS A 575 12.39 32.01 -3.69
N VAL A 576 13.13 32.62 -2.77
CA VAL A 576 14.10 33.69 -3.07
C VAL A 576 15.52 33.18 -2.78
N ILE A 577 16.41 33.26 -3.77
CA ILE A 577 17.81 32.83 -3.64
C ILE A 577 18.71 34.06 -3.77
N HIS A 578 19.38 34.46 -2.69
CA HIS A 578 20.43 35.46 -2.73
C HIS A 578 21.75 34.78 -3.09
N LEU A 579 22.32 35.11 -4.25
CA LEU A 579 23.69 34.76 -4.59
C LEU A 579 24.62 35.89 -4.13
N LYS A 580 25.65 35.53 -3.35
CA LYS A 580 26.62 36.47 -2.76
C LYS A 580 28.04 36.00 -2.96
N ASN A 581 28.63 36.34 -4.10
CA ASN A 581 29.92 35.80 -4.55
C ASN A 581 29.91 34.26 -4.53
N ALA A 582 28.83 33.68 -5.04
CA ALA A 582 28.64 32.24 -5.13
C ALA A 582 29.24 31.70 -6.43
N TRP A 583 30.01 30.61 -6.35
CA TRP A 583 30.54 29.93 -7.54
C TRP A 583 30.20 28.44 -7.53
N LEU A 584 29.25 28.05 -8.37
CA LEU A 584 28.75 26.68 -8.48
C LEU A 584 29.21 26.00 -9.77
N THR A 585 29.48 24.70 -9.68
CA THR A 585 29.62 23.82 -10.84
C THR A 585 28.90 22.49 -10.65
N THR A 586 28.64 21.76 -11.72
CA THR A 586 28.08 20.40 -11.68
C THR A 586 28.83 19.50 -12.64
N TYR A 587 28.86 18.20 -12.33
CA TYR A 587 29.42 17.19 -13.21
C TYR A 587 28.30 16.44 -13.94
N GLY A 588 28.56 16.10 -15.21
CA GLY A 588 27.63 15.36 -16.05
C GLY A 588 26.45 16.22 -16.54
N GLU A 589 25.25 15.65 -16.48
CA GLU A 589 24.06 16.20 -17.13
C GLU A 589 23.16 17.03 -16.18
N LEU A 590 23.57 17.21 -14.92
CA LEU A 590 22.74 17.87 -13.90
C LEU A 590 22.83 19.40 -13.97
N PRO A 591 21.70 20.13 -13.98
CA PRO A 591 21.69 21.59 -13.89
C PRO A 591 22.36 22.09 -12.60
N ASN A 592 22.97 23.28 -12.66
CA ASN A 592 23.52 23.92 -11.47
C ASN A 592 22.41 24.39 -10.53
N ILE A 593 21.33 24.94 -11.10
CA ILE A 593 20.11 25.27 -10.39
C ILE A 593 18.94 24.65 -11.16
N LYS A 594 18.15 23.81 -10.50
CA LYS A 594 16.99 23.12 -11.06
C LYS A 594 15.71 23.62 -10.39
N LEU A 595 14.83 24.26 -11.16
CA LEU A 595 13.50 24.61 -10.70
C LEU A 595 12.55 23.40 -10.80
N GLY A 596 11.69 23.23 -9.80
CA GLY A 596 10.55 22.31 -9.86
C GLY A 596 9.39 22.87 -10.68
N THR A 597 8.55 21.99 -11.23
CA THR A 597 7.38 22.40 -12.00
C THR A 597 6.43 23.26 -11.15
N GLY A 598 5.88 24.33 -11.72
CA GLY A 598 4.97 25.25 -11.01
C GLY A 598 5.64 26.13 -9.94
N SER A 599 6.96 26.07 -9.78
CA SER A 599 7.69 26.91 -8.83
C SER A 599 7.82 28.37 -9.31
N ARG A 600 7.91 29.31 -8.37
CA ARG A 600 8.25 30.71 -8.62
C ARG A 600 9.52 31.07 -7.87
N VAL A 601 10.60 31.30 -8.62
CA VAL A 601 11.93 31.54 -8.05
C VAL A 601 12.43 32.92 -8.42
N ARG A 602 12.86 33.68 -7.41
CA ARG A 602 13.58 34.94 -7.60
C ARG A 602 15.03 34.78 -7.19
N ILE A 603 15.97 34.98 -8.10
CA ILE A 603 17.41 34.99 -7.78
C ILE A 603 17.88 36.44 -7.70
N VAL A 604 18.47 36.80 -6.57
CA VAL A 604 19.02 38.14 -6.29
C VAL A 604 20.54 38.03 -6.30
N CYS A 605 21.18 38.47 -7.38
CA CYS A 605 22.63 38.41 -7.53
C CYS A 605 23.30 39.66 -6.92
N SER A 606 24.37 39.46 -6.17
CA SER A 606 25.12 40.54 -5.53
C SER A 606 26.59 40.18 -5.37
N GLY A 607 27.47 41.08 -5.83
CA GLY A 607 28.89 40.75 -5.99
C GLY A 607 29.14 40.09 -7.34
N GLU A 608 30.04 39.11 -7.36
CA GLU A 608 30.46 38.39 -8.58
C GLU A 608 30.07 36.91 -8.47
N ASP A 609 28.95 36.53 -9.09
CA ASP A 609 28.37 35.19 -9.00
C ASP A 609 28.63 34.40 -10.29
N HIS A 610 28.94 33.10 -10.17
CA HIS A 610 29.32 32.22 -11.28
C HIS A 610 28.57 30.89 -11.24
N ILE A 611 28.06 30.47 -12.40
CA ILE A 611 27.52 29.14 -12.66
C ILE A 611 28.27 28.53 -13.84
N ASP A 612 28.97 27.43 -13.60
CA ASP A 612 29.70 26.67 -14.63
C ASP A 612 29.11 25.26 -14.77
N GLY A 613 28.63 24.85 -15.95
CA GLY A 613 28.12 23.49 -16.18
C GLY A 613 26.87 23.42 -17.04
N ARG A 614 25.72 23.05 -16.46
CA ARG A 614 24.42 22.86 -17.16
C ARG A 614 23.42 24.00 -16.89
N GLY A 615 23.89 25.13 -16.38
CA GLY A 615 23.12 26.36 -16.27
C GLY A 615 21.95 26.26 -15.30
N ILE A 616 20.91 27.07 -15.54
CA ILE A 616 19.68 27.11 -14.75
C ILE A 616 18.55 26.48 -15.55
N TYR A 617 17.99 25.39 -15.03
CA TYR A 617 16.86 24.69 -15.65
C TYR A 617 15.53 25.28 -15.21
N VAL A 618 14.71 25.75 -16.16
CA VAL A 618 13.42 26.41 -15.95
C VAL A 618 12.34 25.69 -16.77
N PRO A 619 11.67 24.67 -16.20
CA PRO A 619 10.65 23.90 -16.93
C PRO A 619 9.39 24.73 -17.22
N GLU A 620 8.63 24.33 -18.25
CA GLU A 620 7.32 24.88 -18.56
C GLU A 620 6.40 24.97 -17.33
N GLY A 621 5.64 26.05 -17.21
CA GLY A 621 4.76 26.31 -16.07
C GLY A 621 5.47 26.79 -14.79
N SER A 622 6.80 26.85 -14.75
CA SER A 622 7.56 27.53 -13.69
C SER A 622 7.94 28.97 -14.09
N SER A 623 8.37 29.79 -13.14
CA SER A 623 8.87 31.14 -13.42
C SER A 623 10.16 31.47 -12.68
N LEU A 624 11.14 32.00 -13.40
CA LEU A 624 12.40 32.52 -12.88
C LEU A 624 12.49 34.04 -13.05
N GLU A 625 12.81 34.76 -11.98
CA GLU A 625 13.11 36.19 -11.99
C GLU A 625 14.54 36.45 -11.52
N LEU A 626 15.41 36.96 -12.39
CA LEU A 626 16.77 37.38 -12.06
C LEU A 626 16.80 38.89 -11.77
N VAL A 627 17.25 39.27 -10.59
CA VAL A 627 17.35 40.67 -10.15
C VAL A 627 18.67 40.92 -9.43
N GLY A 628 18.95 42.20 -9.12
CA GLY A 628 20.12 42.60 -8.35
C GLY A 628 21.12 43.42 -9.16
N SER A 629 22.11 43.96 -8.46
CA SER A 629 23.11 44.88 -9.01
C SER A 629 24.48 44.25 -9.22
N GLY A 630 24.63 42.96 -8.93
CA GLY A 630 25.89 42.22 -9.12
C GLY A 630 26.19 41.86 -10.57
N GLU A 631 27.29 41.16 -10.76
CA GLU A 631 27.70 40.53 -12.00
C GLU A 631 27.39 39.04 -11.92
N PHE A 632 26.69 38.50 -12.92
CA PHE A 632 26.32 37.10 -12.96
C PHE A 632 26.80 36.43 -14.25
N TYR A 633 27.65 35.43 -14.09
CA TYR A 633 28.27 34.69 -15.18
C TYR A 633 27.67 33.29 -15.26
N VAL A 634 27.11 32.91 -16.41
CA VAL A 634 26.57 31.58 -16.66
C VAL A 634 27.30 30.96 -17.86
N ARG A 635 28.16 29.98 -17.60
CA ARG A 635 28.90 29.24 -18.62
C ARG A 635 28.36 27.83 -18.70
N SER A 636 27.74 27.49 -19.83
CA SER A 636 27.22 26.15 -20.07
C SER A 636 27.88 25.46 -21.25
N GLU A 637 28.21 24.19 -21.05
CA GLU A 637 28.82 23.33 -22.07
C GLU A 637 28.19 21.95 -22.05
N SER A 638 27.50 21.59 -23.14
CA SER A 638 26.93 20.25 -23.34
C SER A 638 26.46 20.07 -24.78
N LYS A 639 26.07 18.85 -25.17
CA LYS A 639 25.62 18.60 -26.55
C LYS A 639 24.33 19.34 -26.92
N ASP A 640 23.29 19.20 -26.10
CA ASP A 640 22.04 19.96 -26.16
C ASP A 640 22.07 20.96 -25.00
N CYS A 641 22.61 22.14 -25.26
CA CYS A 641 23.03 23.13 -24.28
C CYS A 641 22.00 24.24 -24.07
N TYR A 642 21.85 24.67 -22.82
CA TYR A 642 21.13 25.88 -22.45
C TYR A 642 21.82 26.54 -21.26
N ALA A 643 21.85 27.88 -21.21
CA ALA A 643 22.35 28.58 -20.03
C ALA A 643 21.24 28.91 -19.04
N ILE A 644 20.11 29.44 -19.51
CA ILE A 644 18.92 29.69 -18.68
C ILE A 644 17.67 29.24 -19.44
N GLY A 645 17.00 28.20 -18.94
CA GLY A 645 15.78 27.65 -19.53
C GLY A 645 15.82 26.14 -19.70
N THR A 646 15.64 25.63 -20.91
CA THR A 646 15.58 24.19 -21.21
C THR A 646 16.36 23.84 -22.47
N ASP A 647 16.53 22.55 -22.74
CA ASP A 647 17.18 22.06 -23.94
C ASP A 647 16.41 22.38 -25.23
N SER A 648 16.97 21.96 -26.37
CA SER A 648 16.40 22.22 -27.70
C SER A 648 15.05 21.55 -27.98
N LYS A 649 14.56 20.67 -27.10
CA LYS A 649 13.35 19.85 -27.29
C LYS A 649 12.22 20.26 -26.36
N GLN A 650 12.54 20.64 -25.13
CA GLN A 650 11.55 20.90 -24.10
C GLN A 650 11.14 22.37 -24.07
N PRO A 651 9.85 22.69 -23.86
CA PRO A 651 9.42 24.07 -23.64
C PRO A 651 9.99 24.64 -22.33
N CYS A 652 10.30 25.93 -22.36
CA CYS A 652 10.83 26.70 -21.25
C CYS A 652 9.71 27.43 -20.52
N GLY A 653 9.82 27.53 -19.19
CA GLY A 653 8.94 28.37 -18.37
C GLY A 653 9.21 29.87 -18.55
N ARG A 654 8.53 30.71 -17.76
CA ARG A 654 8.70 32.16 -17.83
C ARG A 654 10.06 32.58 -17.28
N ILE A 655 10.84 33.33 -18.07
CA ILE A 655 12.14 33.86 -17.65
C ILE A 655 12.09 35.38 -17.67
N THR A 656 12.34 36.02 -16.54
CA THR A 656 12.41 37.49 -16.41
C THR A 656 13.79 37.90 -15.92
N VAL A 657 14.48 38.77 -16.65
CA VAL A 657 15.76 39.37 -16.25
C VAL A 657 15.53 40.86 -16.03
N ALA A 658 15.57 41.28 -14.77
CA ALA A 658 15.42 42.66 -14.32
C ALA A 658 16.62 43.08 -13.44
N MET A 659 17.81 42.61 -13.80
CA MET A 659 19.06 43.00 -13.15
C MET A 659 19.41 44.45 -13.51
N THR A 660 20.08 45.16 -12.61
CA THR A 660 20.70 46.46 -12.91
C THR A 660 22.20 46.34 -13.16
N GLY A 661 22.78 45.17 -12.88
CA GLY A 661 24.18 44.85 -13.14
C GLY A 661 24.38 44.12 -14.47
N ILE A 662 25.37 43.21 -14.50
CA ILE A 662 25.80 42.48 -15.70
C ILE A 662 25.27 41.05 -15.65
N LEU A 663 24.75 40.56 -16.78
CA LEU A 663 24.50 39.13 -17.02
C LEU A 663 25.34 38.70 -18.23
N ASP A 664 26.33 37.85 -18.02
CA ASP A 664 27.19 37.32 -19.08
C ASP A 664 26.98 35.82 -19.24
N ILE A 665 26.50 35.43 -20.41
CA ILE A 665 26.16 34.06 -20.75
C ILE A 665 27.12 33.54 -21.82
N THR A 666 27.63 32.33 -21.61
CA THR A 666 28.34 31.56 -22.63
C THR A 666 27.70 30.18 -22.74
N ALA A 667 27.21 29.79 -23.91
CA ALA A 667 26.59 28.48 -24.16
C ALA A 667 27.23 27.80 -25.37
N ASN A 668 27.89 26.67 -25.14
CA ASN A 668 28.62 25.91 -26.16
C ASN A 668 28.04 24.48 -26.29
N GLY A 669 27.82 24.02 -27.52
CA GLY A 669 27.19 22.72 -27.80
C GLY A 669 26.89 22.46 -29.27
N ASP A 670 26.22 21.36 -29.61
CA ASP A 670 25.70 21.15 -30.97
C ASP A 670 24.48 22.05 -31.19
N LYS A 671 23.55 22.04 -30.22
CA LYS A 671 22.40 22.93 -30.18
C LYS A 671 22.44 23.73 -28.89
N CYS A 672 22.37 25.05 -28.98
CA CYS A 672 22.65 25.93 -27.86
C CYS A 672 21.56 26.99 -27.74
N VAL A 673 21.06 27.20 -26.52
CA VAL A 673 20.18 28.31 -26.20
C VAL A 673 20.81 29.16 -25.08
N GLY A 674 20.95 30.47 -25.30
CA GLY A 674 21.38 31.37 -24.24
C GLY A 674 20.29 31.49 -23.18
N ILE A 675 19.17 32.11 -23.56
CA ILE A 675 17.98 32.26 -22.71
C ILE A 675 16.77 31.71 -23.48
N GLY A 676 16.14 30.65 -22.97
CA GLY A 676 14.96 30.04 -23.57
C GLY A 676 15.03 28.51 -23.67
N GLY A 677 14.55 27.91 -24.77
CA GLY A 677 14.54 26.46 -24.91
C GLY A 677 13.97 25.92 -26.23
N GLY A 678 13.34 24.75 -26.19
CA GLY A 678 12.64 24.15 -27.32
C GLY A 678 11.47 25.01 -27.80
N GLY A 679 10.73 25.62 -26.87
CA GLY A 679 9.68 26.62 -27.12
C GLY A 679 9.53 27.52 -25.90
N CYS A 680 9.05 28.74 -26.03
CA CYS A 680 8.99 29.70 -24.91
C CYS A 680 7.71 30.54 -24.95
N LYS A 681 6.57 29.86 -24.82
CA LYS A 681 5.23 30.48 -24.82
C LYS A 681 4.89 31.25 -23.55
N ASP A 682 5.53 30.88 -22.43
CA ASP A 682 5.34 31.57 -21.14
C ASP A 682 6.03 32.94 -21.09
N GLY A 683 6.86 33.24 -22.11
CA GLY A 683 7.48 34.53 -22.34
C GLY A 683 8.88 34.68 -21.74
N ILE A 684 9.77 35.33 -22.49
CA ILE A 684 11.08 35.79 -22.02
C ILE A 684 11.05 37.31 -21.94
N VAL A 685 11.30 37.86 -20.75
CA VAL A 685 11.25 39.30 -20.49
C VAL A 685 12.61 39.78 -20.00
N ILE A 686 13.27 40.59 -20.81
CA ILE A 686 14.45 41.36 -20.42
C ILE A 686 13.98 42.79 -20.13
N ALA A 687 14.05 43.22 -18.88
CA ALA A 687 13.54 44.52 -18.42
C ALA A 687 14.63 45.49 -17.93
N GLY A 688 15.90 45.08 -17.97
CA GLY A 688 17.02 45.90 -17.54
C GLY A 688 18.37 45.19 -17.60
N GLY A 689 19.44 45.95 -17.35
CA GLY A 689 20.81 45.45 -17.17
C GLY A 689 21.66 45.47 -18.44
N ASP A 690 22.93 45.07 -18.28
CA ASP A 690 23.87 44.87 -19.38
C ASP A 690 24.03 43.37 -19.63
N ILE A 691 23.40 42.88 -20.70
CA ILE A 691 23.35 41.46 -21.03
C ILE A 691 24.30 41.14 -22.16
N ALA A 692 25.15 40.13 -21.98
CA ALA A 692 25.98 39.54 -23.02
C ALA A 692 25.62 38.07 -23.17
N VAL A 693 25.38 37.61 -24.41
CA VAL A 693 25.12 36.19 -24.70
C VAL A 693 26.04 35.75 -25.83
N ASN A 694 26.91 34.80 -25.52
CA ASN A 694 27.82 34.18 -26.46
C ASN A 694 27.39 32.73 -26.69
N CYS A 695 27.05 32.36 -27.93
CA CYS A 695 26.70 30.98 -28.27
C CYS A 695 27.57 30.45 -29.41
N SER A 696 28.02 29.20 -29.30
CA SER A 696 28.73 28.53 -30.39
C SER A 696 28.31 27.07 -30.56
N GLY A 697 28.16 26.62 -31.81
CA GLY A 697 27.64 25.28 -32.12
C GLY A 697 27.22 25.03 -33.57
N ASP A 698 26.33 24.07 -33.79
CA ASP A 698 25.67 23.88 -35.09
C ASP A 698 24.40 24.72 -35.20
N TRP A 699 23.60 24.77 -34.13
CA TRP A 699 22.36 25.54 -34.01
C TRP A 699 22.44 26.41 -32.76
N CYS A 700 22.28 27.72 -32.89
CA CYS A 700 22.32 28.62 -31.73
C CYS A 700 21.14 29.58 -31.72
N VAL A 701 20.58 29.78 -30.53
CA VAL A 701 19.59 30.82 -30.25
C VAL A 701 20.09 31.65 -29.08
N GLY A 702 20.20 32.96 -29.26
CA GLY A 702 20.64 33.86 -28.19
C GLY A 702 19.54 33.99 -27.14
N ILE A 703 18.38 34.49 -27.57
CA ILE A 703 17.18 34.65 -26.73
C ILE A 703 15.96 34.16 -27.53
N GLY A 704 15.30 33.10 -27.07
CA GLY A 704 14.10 32.56 -27.69
C GLY A 704 14.11 31.03 -27.82
N SER A 705 13.71 30.49 -28.98
CA SER A 705 13.41 29.07 -29.13
C SER A 705 14.03 28.37 -30.35
N ILE A 706 14.28 27.07 -30.23
CA ILE A 706 14.80 26.25 -31.36
C ILE A 706 13.69 25.54 -32.14
N ASP A 707 12.70 24.93 -31.49
CA ASP A 707 11.75 24.00 -32.12
C ASP A 707 10.27 24.33 -31.84
N GLY A 708 9.98 25.59 -31.54
CA GLY A 708 8.65 26.06 -31.14
C GLY A 708 8.55 27.58 -31.09
N ASP A 709 7.40 28.10 -30.66
CA ASP A 709 7.11 29.53 -30.70
C ASP A 709 7.95 30.33 -29.69
N ALA A 710 8.29 31.58 -30.03
CA ALA A 710 9.02 32.50 -29.17
C ALA A 710 8.18 33.75 -28.84
N ASP A 711 7.93 34.01 -27.56
CA ASP A 711 7.44 35.30 -27.05
C ASP A 711 8.57 35.99 -26.30
N VAL A 712 9.08 37.10 -26.84
CA VAL A 712 10.26 37.80 -26.31
C VAL A 712 10.02 39.30 -26.21
N THR A 713 10.15 39.83 -25.00
CA THR A 713 10.12 41.27 -24.71
C THR A 713 11.48 41.73 -24.19
N ILE A 714 12.07 42.75 -24.80
CA ILE A 714 13.35 43.34 -24.40
C ILE A 714 13.16 44.85 -24.22
N SER A 715 13.46 45.38 -23.04
CA SER A 715 13.34 46.80 -22.76
C SER A 715 14.37 47.30 -21.77
N ASN A 716 14.71 48.59 -21.85
CA ASN A 716 15.55 49.31 -20.88
C ASN A 716 16.93 48.67 -20.62
N CYS A 717 17.52 48.01 -21.62
CA CYS A 717 18.75 47.23 -21.43
C CYS A 717 19.81 47.47 -22.52
N GLY A 718 21.06 47.23 -22.16
CA GLY A 718 22.15 46.98 -23.09
C GLY A 718 22.19 45.48 -23.42
N CYS A 719 22.22 45.09 -24.70
CA CYS A 719 22.21 43.68 -25.07
C CYS A 719 23.24 43.37 -26.17
N ARG A 720 24.17 42.46 -25.91
CA ARG A 720 25.22 42.05 -26.85
C ARG A 720 25.11 40.56 -27.11
N LEU A 721 24.73 40.21 -28.33
CA LEU A 721 24.58 38.83 -28.77
C LEU A 721 25.71 38.49 -29.74
N LYS A 722 26.50 37.45 -29.45
CA LYS A 722 27.55 36.95 -30.33
C LYS A 722 27.37 35.46 -30.59
N LEU A 723 27.01 35.10 -31.81
CA LEU A 723 26.65 33.72 -32.18
C LEU A 723 27.53 33.22 -33.33
N ALA A 724 28.22 32.09 -33.11
CA ALA A 724 29.04 31.43 -34.11
C ALA A 724 28.54 30.00 -34.33
N ALA A 725 27.65 29.81 -35.31
CA ALA A 725 27.06 28.50 -35.60
C ALA A 725 26.58 28.34 -37.03
N GLY A 726 26.42 27.09 -37.49
CA GLY A 726 25.86 26.81 -38.82
C GLY A 726 24.51 27.49 -39.05
N MET A 727 23.63 27.43 -38.06
CA MET A 727 22.33 28.09 -38.00
C MET A 727 22.25 28.93 -36.72
N SER A 728 21.99 30.24 -36.84
CA SER A 728 21.92 31.13 -35.67
C SER A 728 20.71 32.06 -35.70
N VAL A 729 20.06 32.24 -34.56
CA VAL A 729 19.05 33.26 -34.32
C VAL A 729 19.48 34.11 -33.12
N GLY A 730 19.60 35.42 -33.28
CA GLY A 730 19.91 36.32 -32.17
C GLY A 730 18.75 36.38 -31.18
N VAL A 731 17.62 36.94 -31.62
CA VAL A 731 16.36 37.01 -30.88
C VAL A 731 15.23 36.42 -31.71
N GLY A 732 14.49 35.45 -31.17
CA GLY A 732 13.32 34.85 -31.82
C GLY A 732 13.43 33.33 -31.93
N ALA A 733 13.01 32.76 -33.06
CA ALA A 733 12.88 31.32 -33.21
C ALA A 733 13.60 30.75 -34.43
N VAL A 734 14.13 29.53 -34.35
CA VAL A 734 14.60 28.82 -35.56
C VAL A 734 13.40 28.29 -36.37
N LYS A 735 12.37 27.80 -35.70
CA LYS A 735 11.11 27.31 -36.28
C LYS A 735 9.92 27.78 -35.45
N GLY A 736 8.74 27.89 -36.06
CA GLY A 736 7.50 28.28 -35.38
C GLY A 736 7.12 29.73 -35.66
N SER A 737 6.43 30.37 -34.71
CA SER A 737 6.13 31.80 -34.73
C SER A 737 7.02 32.59 -33.77
N ALA A 738 7.10 33.91 -33.98
CA ALA A 738 7.73 34.80 -33.01
C ALA A 738 6.93 36.09 -32.82
N ASP A 739 6.64 36.41 -31.57
CA ASP A 739 6.14 37.71 -31.14
C ASP A 739 7.26 38.40 -30.34
N ILE A 740 7.85 39.42 -30.94
CA ILE A 740 9.05 40.09 -30.42
C ILE A 740 8.76 41.57 -30.22
N SER A 741 9.00 42.08 -29.02
CA SER A 741 8.89 43.50 -28.69
C SER A 741 10.20 44.01 -28.10
N ILE A 742 10.84 44.98 -28.74
CA ILE A 742 12.11 45.58 -28.31
C ILE A 742 11.93 47.10 -28.19
N SER A 743 12.12 47.69 -27.00
CA SER A 743 12.01 49.14 -26.78
C SER A 743 13.11 49.71 -25.88
N ASP A 744 13.41 51.00 -25.97
CA ASP A 744 14.31 51.70 -25.03
C ASP A 744 15.66 50.97 -24.81
N TYR A 745 16.36 50.65 -25.90
CA TYR A 745 17.44 49.65 -25.89
C TYR A 745 18.69 50.11 -26.65
N ASN A 746 19.82 49.46 -26.33
CA ASN A 746 21.03 49.50 -27.16
C ASN A 746 21.54 48.07 -27.38
N MET A 747 21.29 47.53 -28.57
CA MET A 747 21.56 46.12 -28.88
C MET A 747 22.60 45.98 -30.00
N SER A 748 23.46 44.98 -29.88
CA SER A 748 24.35 44.54 -30.95
C SER A 748 24.27 43.03 -31.15
N CYS A 749 24.14 42.60 -32.41
CA CYS A 749 24.10 41.21 -32.80
C CYS A 749 25.25 40.93 -33.78
N GLU A 750 26.23 40.12 -33.35
CA GLU A 750 27.35 39.64 -34.16
C GLU A 750 27.14 38.15 -34.48
N LEU A 751 26.80 37.83 -35.73
CA LEU A 751 26.51 36.46 -36.14
C LEU A 751 27.45 36.00 -37.25
N SER A 752 27.96 34.77 -37.16
CA SER A 752 28.75 34.13 -38.21
C SER A 752 28.31 32.69 -38.44
N GLY A 753 28.23 32.25 -39.70
CA GLY A 753 27.73 30.91 -40.04
C GLY A 753 27.14 30.76 -41.43
N ASN A 754 26.19 29.83 -41.61
CA ASN A 754 25.53 29.61 -42.90
C ASN A 754 24.19 30.36 -43.00
N ASN A 755 23.24 30.03 -42.13
CA ASN A 755 21.90 30.62 -42.11
C ASN A 755 21.70 31.41 -40.82
N LEU A 756 21.58 32.72 -40.92
CA LEU A 756 21.64 33.61 -39.77
C LEU A 756 20.42 34.52 -39.77
N THR A 757 19.81 34.71 -38.60
CA THR A 757 18.73 35.66 -38.36
C THR A 757 19.06 36.50 -37.13
N ALA A 758 19.16 37.82 -37.23
CA ALA A 758 19.48 38.63 -36.05
C ALA A 758 18.25 38.82 -35.15
N VAL A 759 17.09 39.18 -35.72
CA VAL A 759 15.80 39.25 -35.00
C VAL A 759 14.69 38.66 -35.87
N GLY A 760 13.93 37.68 -35.35
CA GLY A 760 12.78 37.09 -36.03
C GLY A 760 12.82 35.57 -36.12
N VAL A 761 12.33 35.00 -37.23
CA VAL A 761 12.24 33.55 -37.42
C VAL A 761 13.05 33.12 -38.64
N MET A 762 13.81 32.03 -38.54
CA MET A 762 14.74 31.67 -39.61
C MET A 762 14.06 31.34 -40.95
N SER A 763 12.95 30.61 -40.94
CA SER A 763 12.22 30.21 -42.16
C SER A 763 10.76 29.88 -41.88
N ASN A 764 9.88 30.22 -42.83
CA ASN A 764 8.43 30.00 -42.79
C ASN A 764 7.76 30.54 -41.51
N GLY A 765 8.32 31.61 -40.93
CA GLY A 765 7.83 32.16 -39.67
C GLY A 765 6.58 33.00 -39.81
N THR A 766 5.81 33.09 -38.72
CA THR A 766 4.67 34.00 -38.58
C THR A 766 4.78 34.80 -37.28
N GLY A 767 4.01 35.88 -37.15
CA GLY A 767 3.92 36.67 -35.91
C GLY A 767 4.23 38.15 -36.13
N ARG A 768 4.69 38.83 -35.09
CA ARG A 768 4.99 40.26 -35.12
C ARG A 768 6.34 40.61 -34.50
N ILE A 769 7.03 41.57 -35.10
CA ILE A 769 8.23 42.20 -34.56
C ILE A 769 7.97 43.69 -34.38
N CYS A 770 8.10 44.19 -33.16
CA CYS A 770 8.00 45.61 -32.82
C CYS A 770 9.36 46.08 -32.27
N ILE A 771 9.97 47.09 -32.89
CA ILE A 771 11.27 47.64 -32.49
C ILE A 771 11.17 49.16 -32.40
N LEU A 772 11.28 49.69 -31.18
CA LEU A 772 10.99 51.09 -30.87
C LEU A 772 12.17 51.74 -30.11
N ASP A 773 12.40 53.03 -30.37
CA ASP A 773 13.15 53.93 -29.48
C ASP A 773 14.53 53.40 -29.04
N GLY A 774 15.44 53.16 -29.99
CA GLY A 774 16.75 52.58 -29.64
C GLY A 774 17.76 52.49 -30.77
N ARG A 775 18.81 51.70 -30.54
CA ARG A 775 19.85 51.41 -31.53
C ARG A 775 20.07 49.90 -31.67
N LEU A 776 20.00 49.41 -32.91
CA LEU A 776 20.31 48.03 -33.27
C LEU A 776 21.50 47.97 -34.23
N ASN A 777 22.61 47.42 -33.75
CA ASN A 777 23.81 47.18 -34.57
C ASN A 777 23.85 45.70 -34.96
N ILE A 778 23.82 45.39 -36.25
CA ILE A 778 23.87 44.01 -36.75
C ILE A 778 25.13 43.85 -37.59
N SER A 779 25.93 42.84 -37.28
CA SER A 779 27.10 42.41 -38.04
C SER A 779 26.97 40.93 -38.35
N MET A 780 26.78 40.58 -39.62
CA MET A 780 26.50 39.21 -40.03
C MET A 780 27.43 38.76 -41.16
N LYS A 781 28.01 37.56 -41.03
CA LYS A 781 28.86 36.95 -42.06
C LYS A 781 28.42 35.53 -42.35
N GLY A 782 27.92 35.26 -43.56
CA GLY A 782 27.42 33.93 -43.89
C GLY A 782 26.82 33.78 -45.28
N ARG A 783 26.02 32.73 -45.51
CA ARG A 783 25.41 32.46 -46.83
C ARG A 783 24.05 33.13 -46.98
N THR A 784 23.19 32.94 -46.00
CA THR A 784 21.79 33.39 -45.98
C THR A 784 21.55 34.20 -44.72
N LEU A 785 21.23 35.48 -44.88
CA LEU A 785 21.19 36.44 -43.78
C LEU A 785 19.82 37.15 -43.71
N ASN A 786 19.16 37.06 -42.56
CA ASN A 786 17.95 37.83 -42.25
C ASN A 786 18.28 38.83 -41.13
N CYS A 787 18.21 40.14 -41.38
CA CYS A 787 18.53 41.10 -40.31
C CYS A 787 17.34 41.21 -39.34
N VAL A 788 16.16 41.56 -39.84
CA VAL A 788 14.92 41.60 -39.06
C VAL A 788 13.79 41.01 -39.88
N GLY A 789 13.14 39.94 -39.41
CA GLY A 789 12.01 39.31 -40.10
C GLY A 789 12.18 37.81 -40.30
N THR A 790 11.84 37.32 -41.50
CA THR A 790 11.90 35.89 -41.83
C THR A 790 12.19 35.66 -43.31
N ARG A 791 12.08 34.40 -43.74
CA ARG A 791 12.14 33.98 -45.14
C ARG A 791 10.98 33.03 -45.43
N ASP A 792 10.30 33.25 -46.55
CA ASP A 792 9.13 32.47 -46.98
C ASP A 792 7.98 32.44 -45.95
N GLY A 793 7.84 33.50 -45.13
CA GLY A 793 6.86 33.61 -44.05
C GLY A 793 5.98 34.87 -44.10
N GLU A 794 5.31 35.15 -42.98
CA GLU A 794 4.37 36.27 -42.80
C GLU A 794 4.59 36.88 -41.41
N LEU A 795 5.67 37.66 -41.30
CA LEU A 795 6.06 38.36 -40.08
C LEU A 795 5.89 39.87 -40.28
N ASP A 796 5.00 40.46 -39.49
CA ASP A 796 4.75 41.90 -39.52
C ASP A 796 5.83 42.63 -38.73
N CYS A 797 6.41 43.69 -39.29
CA CYS A 797 7.46 44.48 -38.67
C CYS A 797 7.01 45.94 -38.46
N GLU A 798 6.95 46.38 -37.20
CA GLU A 798 6.72 47.78 -36.83
C GLU A 798 8.00 48.37 -36.23
N LEU A 799 8.58 49.36 -36.92
CA LEU A 799 9.84 50.00 -36.53
C LEU A 799 9.61 51.49 -36.31
N LYS A 800 10.06 52.03 -35.18
CA LYS A 800 9.89 53.46 -34.87
C LYS A 800 11.06 54.06 -34.10
N ASN A 801 11.51 55.24 -34.51
CA ASN A 801 12.53 56.02 -33.80
C ASN A 801 13.85 55.24 -33.53
N THR A 802 14.18 54.28 -34.40
CA THR A 802 15.34 53.40 -34.22
C THR A 802 16.47 53.73 -35.19
N VAL A 803 17.71 53.64 -34.70
CA VAL A 803 18.92 53.65 -35.54
C VAL A 803 19.36 52.22 -35.81
N PHE A 804 19.31 51.81 -37.08
CA PHE A 804 19.80 50.53 -37.57
C PHE A 804 21.17 50.72 -38.21
N LYS A 805 22.18 50.04 -37.69
CA LYS A 805 23.50 49.94 -38.30
C LYS A 805 23.74 48.50 -38.75
N LEU A 806 23.65 48.26 -40.05
CA LEU A 806 23.66 46.92 -40.62
C LEU A 806 24.92 46.70 -41.46
N TYR A 807 25.73 45.73 -41.05
CA TYR A 807 26.86 45.24 -41.82
C TYR A 807 26.65 43.75 -42.14
N CYS A 808 26.59 43.41 -43.42
CA CYS A 808 26.34 42.03 -43.85
C CYS A 808 27.28 41.63 -44.99
N GLU A 809 27.89 40.46 -44.86
CA GLU A 809 28.76 39.84 -45.86
C GLU A 809 28.18 38.45 -46.19
N GLY A 810 27.61 38.28 -47.39
CA GLY A 810 26.98 37.00 -47.73
C GLY A 810 26.24 36.91 -49.06
N GLY A 811 25.85 35.69 -49.43
CA GLY A 811 25.21 35.39 -50.71
C GLY A 811 23.84 36.04 -50.88
N SER A 812 22.96 35.90 -49.88
CA SER A 812 21.59 36.43 -49.91
C SER A 812 21.23 37.10 -48.59
N VAL A 813 20.78 38.36 -48.65
CA VAL A 813 20.43 39.17 -47.47
C VAL A 813 19.00 39.73 -47.59
N SER A 814 18.13 39.57 -46.58
CA SER A 814 16.75 40.08 -46.61
C SER A 814 16.58 41.47 -45.99
N GLY A 815 17.56 42.00 -45.25
CA GLY A 815 17.40 43.31 -44.59
C GLY A 815 16.27 43.29 -43.56
N VAL A 816 15.25 44.14 -43.74
CA VAL A 816 14.07 44.20 -42.87
C VAL A 816 12.83 43.73 -43.64
N GLY A 817 12.13 42.74 -43.09
CA GLY A 817 10.99 42.08 -43.73
C GLY A 817 11.39 40.72 -44.29
N ASP A 818 10.69 40.27 -45.34
CA ASP A 818 10.92 38.98 -45.96
C ASP A 818 11.27 39.14 -47.45
N LYS A 819 12.27 38.41 -47.95
CA LYS A 819 12.66 38.45 -49.36
C LYS A 819 11.64 37.80 -50.30
N THR A 820 10.85 36.84 -49.80
CA THR A 820 9.98 35.96 -50.59
C THR A 820 8.57 35.80 -49.99
N GLY A 821 8.36 36.25 -48.76
CA GLY A 821 7.12 36.15 -48.00
C GLY A 821 6.13 37.31 -48.15
N LYS A 822 5.27 37.49 -47.14
CA LYS A 822 4.06 38.35 -47.20
C LYS A 822 3.70 39.18 -45.95
N GLY A 823 4.65 39.47 -45.06
CA GLY A 823 4.40 40.33 -43.88
C GLY A 823 4.45 41.84 -44.17
N ASP A 824 3.65 42.61 -43.44
CA ASP A 824 3.60 44.07 -43.53
C ASP A 824 4.80 44.72 -42.83
N VAL A 825 5.40 45.75 -43.42
CA VAL A 825 6.52 46.49 -42.82
C VAL A 825 6.18 47.97 -42.71
N THR A 826 6.19 48.49 -41.49
CA THR A 826 6.03 49.91 -41.19
C THR A 826 7.31 50.44 -40.54
N ALA A 827 7.89 51.49 -41.10
CA ALA A 827 9.05 52.18 -40.55
C ALA A 827 8.77 53.68 -40.41
N GLN A 828 8.89 54.21 -39.19
CA GLN A 828 8.65 55.62 -38.88
C GLN A 828 9.86 56.25 -38.17
N SER A 829 10.38 57.36 -38.69
CA SER A 829 11.48 58.13 -38.06
C SER A 829 12.76 57.31 -37.81
N CYS A 830 12.96 56.19 -38.51
CA CYS A 830 14.15 55.36 -38.40
C CYS A 830 15.33 55.89 -39.24
N GLN A 831 16.56 55.58 -38.81
CA GLN A 831 17.78 55.77 -39.61
C GLN A 831 18.38 54.42 -39.98
N PHE A 832 18.69 54.21 -41.26
CA PHE A 832 19.31 52.99 -41.78
C PHE A 832 20.71 53.29 -42.32
N ASP A 833 21.74 52.84 -41.61
CA ASP A 833 23.14 52.90 -42.03
C ASP A 833 23.59 51.49 -42.45
N VAL A 834 23.62 51.21 -43.75
CA VAL A 834 23.73 49.87 -44.33
C VAL A 834 25.01 49.73 -45.15
N MET A 835 25.81 48.69 -44.87
CA MET A 835 26.99 48.31 -45.65
C MET A 835 26.97 46.81 -45.95
N PHE A 836 26.56 46.45 -47.16
CA PHE A 836 26.42 45.07 -47.59
C PHE A 836 27.43 44.69 -48.67
N LEU A 837 28.03 43.52 -48.51
CA LEU A 837 28.87 42.84 -49.49
C LEU A 837 28.15 41.57 -49.90
N THR A 838 27.33 41.65 -50.96
CA THR A 838 26.35 40.60 -51.30
C THR A 838 26.04 40.51 -52.78
N GLY A 839 25.67 39.31 -53.25
CA GLY A 839 25.27 39.05 -54.63
C GLY A 839 23.87 39.57 -54.99
N ASP A 840 22.95 39.64 -54.02
CA ASP A 840 21.53 39.85 -54.29
C ASP A 840 20.98 41.25 -53.91
N GLY A 841 21.67 42.02 -53.06
CA GLY A 841 21.25 43.37 -52.62
C GLY A 841 20.61 43.43 -51.22
N TRP A 842 19.84 44.49 -50.93
CA TRP A 842 19.14 44.75 -49.66
C TRP A 842 17.64 44.95 -49.88
N TRP A 843 16.81 44.42 -48.97
CA TRP A 843 15.35 44.59 -48.96
C TRP A 843 14.87 45.33 -47.70
N LEU A 844 13.86 46.17 -47.92
CA LEU A 844 13.02 46.77 -46.87
C LEU A 844 11.57 46.52 -47.30
N GLY A 845 10.86 45.64 -46.60
CA GLY A 845 9.52 45.17 -46.97
C GLY A 845 9.49 43.77 -47.57
N SER A 846 8.28 43.24 -47.77
CA SER A 846 8.03 41.90 -48.34
C SER A 846 7.35 41.99 -49.71
N PRO A 847 7.63 41.11 -50.69
CA PRO A 847 7.04 41.18 -52.03
C PRO A 847 5.51 41.19 -52.07
N ASN A 848 4.87 40.46 -51.16
CA ASN A 848 3.42 40.29 -51.09
C ASN A 848 2.79 40.98 -49.85
N GLY A 849 3.54 41.84 -49.16
CA GLY A 849 3.06 42.63 -48.03
C GLY A 849 2.96 44.12 -48.39
N THR A 850 2.47 44.92 -47.45
CA THR A 850 2.49 46.39 -47.56
C THR A 850 3.77 46.96 -46.96
N LEU A 851 4.27 48.05 -47.55
CA LEU A 851 5.41 48.80 -47.04
C LEU A 851 5.00 50.25 -46.80
N SER A 852 5.14 50.71 -45.56
CA SER A 852 4.92 52.11 -45.16
C SER A 852 6.20 52.69 -44.57
N VAL A 853 6.70 53.79 -45.14
CA VAL A 853 7.93 54.45 -44.69
C VAL A 853 7.67 55.94 -44.51
N VAL A 854 7.84 56.45 -43.29
CA VAL A 854 7.55 57.84 -42.90
C VAL A 854 8.76 58.44 -42.19
N ASP A 855 9.26 59.59 -42.65
CA ASP A 855 10.35 60.36 -42.03
C ASP A 855 11.68 59.60 -41.76
N CYS A 856 11.96 58.54 -42.54
CA CYS A 856 13.19 57.76 -42.40
C CYS A 856 14.41 58.35 -43.16
N LYS A 857 15.61 58.13 -42.62
CA LYS A 857 16.91 58.45 -43.24
C LYS A 857 17.64 57.18 -43.69
N LYS A 858 18.41 57.26 -44.78
CA LYS A 858 19.16 56.12 -45.32
C LYS A 858 20.57 56.51 -45.82
N ASP A 859 21.60 55.78 -45.37
CA ASP A 859 22.94 55.72 -45.96
C ASP A 859 23.23 54.26 -46.34
N ILE A 860 23.11 53.91 -47.62
CA ILE A 860 23.18 52.53 -48.11
C ILE A 860 24.37 52.36 -49.06
N LYS A 861 25.24 51.40 -48.73
CA LYS A 861 26.42 51.01 -49.51
C LYS A 861 26.34 49.52 -49.80
N ILE A 862 26.26 49.16 -51.08
CA ILE A 862 26.19 47.76 -51.54
C ILE A 862 27.34 47.54 -52.53
N ASN A 863 28.24 46.61 -52.24
CA ASN A 863 29.42 46.28 -53.06
C ASN A 863 30.28 47.50 -53.45
N LYS A 864 30.39 48.50 -52.56
CA LYS A 864 31.15 49.73 -52.76
C LYS A 864 32.58 49.63 -52.24
#